data_AF-A0A452XC02-F1
#
_entry.id   AF-A0A452XC02-F1
#
_cell.length_a   1.000
_cell.length_b   1.000
_cell.length_c   1.000
_cell.angle_alpha   90.00
_cell.angle_beta   90.00
_cell.angle_gamma   90.00
#
_symmetry.space_group_name_H-M   'P 1'
#
loop_
_entity.id
_entity.type
_entity.pdbx_description
1 polymer ?
#
loop_
_entity_poly.entity_id
_entity_poly.type
_entity_poly.pdbx_seq_one_letter_code
_entity_poly.pdbx_strand_id
1 'polypeptide(L)'
;HMSAAKAAKRRAPPAKLLYISPTATFDSTAVYSCSFSPSSSSGRPRDHGDLLFTIDGARGNYVEVVTPAPCNGLTLLYDALDTAYYICNAATRAATRLPPSTDVACDSSAGLGFDARTDEHKVVRLINGMLNPKDLDPVRCEVYTPRGSYVDCRWRPAARGVPSSLHKFVHAAVINASCNKLSPVFANGCLHWLMTPASFITTPSVAIVSFSVAEETFTCLRSPPFWVPGAPPTSRNWSSGEVELLELDDQLCLVRNRMPHGSNTLEIWKLLDYSSGDWLLNHRISLSGHLARDLRQSQILRVIGSFGSYRSSRKKIIITTSMHKIFNKYQKMVHTYDPRSEALETILSITETHSTPHYGCPTSRFSFIQETLAPVHTTDEEIALSSDLAKATREILLRLPAKSAIRSKFVCKQWFRLVESKNFIQSYFQHKNIDRKPKVMLVVKSTGRLGFSFAPLNKCLQEAPSRSTLLDTKVVCSKPCHGLNLVSTETKDYLCNPCTGFHRGFSNLGPNLHLRSRMPKIEEHAFTVGNKNVGLTFNSLTREHVIVEIFYHRKDFESRQYDMSCTLHWCNTANAAQEHSVPPLPVNDMPPAYVNGMLYWMNEPRLGQSCEWAIVSFNLAASTFDVVPCPSWFARWSSRNRCRAFVVELEGVLCAVLADPVADKLDVWKLEHGRWDRAYTIHLEASPGYSLKTCVVVPLAVDPDRGKILLNTVRKIGLYDPVEQTIENLYSLDQVPVASSAHLKFLDMPSTSSGDSLTCSKEESVAEMNRMDSKLITSVPMLYEESLACYSFVRKANCLW
;
A
#
# COMPACT_ATOMS: atom_id res chain seq x y z
N HIS A 1 -21.25 13.13 -52.49
CA HIS A 1 -20.85 12.86 -51.10
C HIS A 1 -19.35 12.56 -50.88
N MET A 2 -18.61 11.91 -51.80
CA MET A 2 -17.15 11.70 -51.65
C MET A 2 -16.26 12.95 -51.83
N SER A 3 -16.74 14.02 -52.48
CA SER A 3 -15.96 15.27 -52.65
C SER A 3 -15.99 16.18 -51.41
N ALA A 4 -17.06 16.13 -50.62
CA ALA A 4 -17.21 16.94 -49.39
C ALA A 4 -16.29 16.45 -48.25
N ALA A 5 -16.02 15.14 -48.18
CA ALA A 5 -15.07 14.55 -47.22
C ALA A 5 -13.60 14.94 -47.49
N LYS A 6 -13.24 15.27 -48.74
CA LYS A 6 -11.91 15.82 -49.08
C LYS A 6 -11.77 17.30 -48.71
N ALA A 7 -12.87 18.07 -48.70
CA ALA A 7 -12.85 19.49 -48.35
C ALA A 7 -12.80 19.73 -46.83
N ALA A 8 -13.40 18.85 -46.02
CA ALA A 8 -13.37 18.94 -44.55
C ALA A 8 -12.01 18.64 -43.91
N LYS A 9 -11.06 18.02 -44.64
CA LYS A 9 -9.66 17.84 -44.19
C LYS A 9 -8.83 19.13 -44.14
N ARG A 10 -9.37 20.30 -44.51
CA ARG A 10 -8.62 21.57 -44.68
C ARG A 10 -8.26 22.33 -43.39
N ARG A 11 -8.72 21.91 -42.21
CA ARG A 11 -8.36 22.54 -40.93
C ARG A 11 -8.24 21.53 -39.78
N ALA A 12 -7.47 20.45 -39.97
CA ALA A 12 -7.05 19.64 -38.82
C ALA A 12 -6.03 20.46 -38.01
N PRO A 13 -6.22 20.65 -36.68
CA PRO A 13 -5.26 21.32 -35.83
C PRO A 13 -3.91 20.60 -35.81
N PRO A 14 -2.81 21.29 -35.47
CA PRO A 14 -1.50 20.66 -35.36
C PRO A 14 -1.56 19.50 -34.36
N ALA A 15 -0.88 18.39 -34.69
CA ALA A 15 -0.74 17.28 -33.77
C ALA A 15 -0.18 17.78 -32.42
N LYS A 16 -0.73 17.27 -31.32
CA LYS A 16 -0.27 17.56 -29.96
C LYS A 16 0.11 16.26 -29.28
N LEU A 17 1.06 16.35 -28.37
CA LEU A 17 1.47 15.29 -27.48
C LEU A 17 0.68 15.40 -26.17
N LEU A 18 0.20 14.26 -25.67
CA LEU A 18 -0.25 14.08 -24.31
C LEU A 18 0.90 13.53 -23.47
N TYR A 19 1.09 14.05 -22.26
CA TYR A 19 1.91 13.37 -21.27
C TYR A 19 1.28 13.43 -19.88
N ILE A 20 1.60 12.45 -19.05
CA ILE A 20 1.11 12.37 -17.67
C ILE A 20 2.24 12.61 -16.66
N SER A 21 1.92 13.23 -15.54
CA SER A 21 2.87 13.47 -14.43
C SER A 21 2.15 13.35 -13.09
N PRO A 22 2.82 12.89 -12.01
CA PRO A 22 2.29 12.97 -10.66
C PRO A 22 1.94 14.40 -10.24
N THR A 23 0.89 14.55 -9.44
CA THR A 23 0.58 15.80 -8.72
C THR A 23 1.29 15.84 -7.37
N ALA A 24 1.15 16.95 -6.63
CA ALA A 24 1.62 17.03 -5.25
C ALA A 24 0.90 16.01 -4.32
N THR A 25 -0.32 15.62 -4.69
CA THR A 25 -1.08 14.55 -4.02
C THR A 25 -0.70 13.18 -4.58
N PHE A 26 -0.40 12.21 -3.72
CA PHE A 26 0.00 10.86 -4.15
C PHE A 26 -1.07 10.13 -4.98
N ASP A 27 -2.34 10.46 -4.78
CA ASP A 27 -3.49 9.76 -5.39
C ASP A 27 -4.02 10.41 -6.66
N SER A 28 -3.34 11.39 -7.24
CA SER A 28 -3.81 12.00 -8.50
C SER A 28 -2.71 12.02 -9.56
N THR A 29 -3.14 12.03 -10.82
CA THR A 29 -2.28 12.13 -11.99
C THR A 29 -2.72 13.32 -12.83
N ALA A 30 -1.80 14.24 -13.12
CA ALA A 30 -2.06 15.35 -14.00
C ALA A 30 -1.80 14.96 -15.46
N VAL A 31 -2.70 15.38 -16.35
CA VAL A 31 -2.61 15.16 -17.80
C VAL A 31 -2.31 16.49 -18.47
N TYR A 32 -1.24 16.54 -19.25
CA TYR A 32 -0.76 17.73 -19.93
C TYR A 32 -0.82 17.56 -21.45
N SER A 33 -0.89 18.70 -22.15
CA SER A 33 -0.70 18.78 -23.59
C SER A 33 0.57 19.56 -23.94
N CYS A 34 1.25 19.13 -25.00
CA CYS A 34 2.41 19.83 -25.55
C CYS A 34 2.31 19.89 -27.07
N SER A 35 2.60 21.04 -27.67
CA SER A 35 2.68 21.17 -29.12
C SER A 35 4.02 20.66 -29.64
N PHE A 36 4.03 20.06 -30.84
CA PHE A 36 5.27 19.66 -31.52
C PHE A 36 6.04 20.84 -32.15
N SER A 37 5.60 22.08 -31.94
CA SER A 37 6.32 23.27 -32.42
C SER A 37 7.46 23.60 -31.45
N PRO A 38 8.67 23.88 -31.95
CA PRO A 38 9.79 24.30 -31.09
C PRO A 38 9.39 25.51 -30.25
N SER A 39 9.86 25.56 -29.00
CA SER A 39 9.83 26.75 -28.17
C SER A 39 10.59 27.89 -28.86
N SER A 40 10.23 29.11 -28.47
CA SER A 40 10.78 30.41 -28.88
C SER A 40 12.30 30.46 -29.09
N SER A 41 12.77 31.55 -29.71
CA SER A 41 14.13 31.96 -30.13
C SER A 41 15.37 31.61 -29.25
N SER A 42 15.18 30.95 -28.11
CA SER A 42 16.20 30.51 -27.14
C SER A 42 16.77 29.10 -27.37
N GLY A 43 16.17 28.27 -28.23
CA GLY A 43 16.70 26.93 -28.57
C GLY A 43 16.71 25.89 -27.44
N ARG A 44 16.10 26.17 -26.28
CA ARG A 44 16.00 25.21 -25.16
C ARG A 44 14.70 24.39 -25.21
N PRO A 45 14.73 23.07 -24.85
CA PRO A 45 13.52 22.24 -24.75
C PRO A 45 12.51 22.82 -23.76
N ARG A 46 11.22 22.46 -23.91
CA ARG A 46 10.22 22.81 -22.89
C ARG A 46 10.36 21.89 -21.67
N ASP A 47 10.21 22.49 -20.50
CA ASP A 47 10.25 21.78 -19.21
C ASP A 47 8.83 21.51 -18.65
N HIS A 48 7.79 22.07 -19.27
CA HIS A 48 6.38 21.90 -18.89
C HIS A 48 5.44 22.07 -20.10
N GLY A 49 4.30 21.38 -20.08
CA GLY A 49 3.18 21.54 -21.01
C GLY A 49 1.96 22.18 -20.35
N ASP A 50 0.88 22.33 -21.11
CA ASP A 50 -0.36 22.94 -20.68
C ASP A 50 -1.24 21.91 -19.96
N LEU A 51 -1.59 22.14 -18.70
CA LEU A 51 -2.44 21.25 -17.91
C LEU A 51 -3.85 21.16 -18.54
N LEU A 52 -4.29 19.94 -18.85
CA LEU A 52 -5.64 19.69 -19.37
C LEU A 52 -6.64 19.40 -18.25
N PHE A 53 -6.36 18.38 -17.43
CA PHE A 53 -7.18 17.94 -16.30
C PHE A 53 -6.37 17.02 -15.37
N THR A 54 -6.94 16.67 -14.23
CA THR A 54 -6.39 15.72 -13.26
C THR A 54 -7.28 14.49 -13.16
N ILE A 55 -6.67 13.31 -13.05
CA ILE A 55 -7.35 12.05 -12.80
C ILE A 55 -7.17 11.73 -11.32
N ASP A 56 -8.25 11.85 -10.56
CA ASP A 56 -8.26 11.52 -9.15
C ASP A 56 -8.37 10.00 -8.94
N GLY A 57 -7.65 9.49 -7.94
CA GLY A 57 -7.54 8.06 -7.63
C GLY A 57 -6.45 7.32 -8.43
N ALA A 58 -5.86 7.95 -9.46
CA ALA A 58 -4.77 7.40 -10.25
C ALA A 58 -3.42 7.82 -9.65
N ARG A 59 -2.63 6.86 -9.14
CA ARG A 59 -1.40 7.14 -8.37
C ARG A 59 -0.24 7.54 -9.26
N GLY A 60 -0.04 8.85 -9.43
CA GLY A 60 0.78 9.42 -10.51
C GLY A 60 2.17 8.82 -10.76
N ASN A 61 2.88 8.39 -9.73
CA ASN A 61 4.21 7.78 -9.89
C ASN A 61 4.20 6.38 -10.54
N TYR A 62 3.03 5.76 -10.63
CA TYR A 62 2.84 4.36 -11.06
C TYR A 62 1.84 4.23 -12.22
N VAL A 63 1.37 5.36 -12.76
CA VAL A 63 0.47 5.38 -13.92
C VAL A 63 1.30 5.40 -15.20
N GLU A 64 1.01 4.45 -16.08
CA GLU A 64 1.62 4.28 -17.40
C GLU A 64 0.58 4.55 -18.49
N VAL A 65 1.00 5.16 -19.59
CA VAL A 65 0.19 5.25 -20.82
C VAL A 65 0.33 3.93 -21.59
N VAL A 66 -0.78 3.22 -21.74
CA VAL A 66 -0.81 1.92 -22.43
C VAL A 66 -0.92 2.10 -23.94
N THR A 67 -1.56 3.17 -24.42
CA THR A 67 -1.78 3.41 -25.85
C THR A 67 -1.01 4.65 -26.33
N PRO A 68 0.19 4.48 -26.94
CA PRO A 68 0.95 5.61 -27.49
C PRO A 68 0.21 6.33 -28.62
N ALA A 69 -0.59 5.60 -29.40
CA ALA A 69 -1.55 6.17 -30.35
C ALA A 69 -2.97 6.05 -29.76
N PRO A 70 -3.76 7.13 -29.70
CA PRO A 70 -5.13 7.07 -29.22
C PRO A 70 -6.01 6.26 -30.19
N CYS A 71 -6.91 5.45 -29.65
CA CYS A 71 -7.87 4.67 -30.41
C CYS A 71 -9.14 5.50 -30.59
N ASN A 72 -9.33 6.10 -31.77
CA ASN A 72 -10.43 7.04 -32.06
C ASN A 72 -10.59 8.17 -31.01
N GLY A 73 -9.46 8.65 -30.48
CA GLY A 73 -9.36 9.72 -29.48
C GLY A 73 -9.40 9.26 -28.01
N LEU A 74 -9.62 7.98 -27.74
CA LEU A 74 -9.52 7.42 -26.40
C LEU A 74 -8.10 6.92 -26.13
N THR A 75 -7.60 7.20 -24.92
CA THR A 75 -6.30 6.74 -24.41
C THR A 75 -6.52 5.83 -23.20
N LEU A 76 -5.85 4.68 -23.18
CA LEU A 76 -5.85 3.75 -22.05
C LEU A 76 -4.63 4.02 -21.17
N LEU A 77 -4.88 4.13 -19.86
CA LEU A 77 -3.86 4.27 -18.82
C LEU A 77 -3.93 3.09 -17.85
N TYR A 78 -2.82 2.76 -17.22
CA TYR A 78 -2.71 1.67 -16.24
C TYR A 78 -2.00 2.14 -14.97
N ASP A 79 -2.65 1.99 -13.82
CA ASP A 79 -2.05 2.18 -12.50
C ASP A 79 -1.51 0.83 -11.99
N ALA A 80 -0.19 0.70 -11.96
CA ALA A 80 0.48 -0.53 -11.57
C ALA A 80 0.30 -0.88 -10.08
N LEU A 81 0.05 0.09 -9.19
CA LEU A 81 -0.14 -0.17 -7.76
C LEU A 81 -1.56 -0.59 -7.44
N ASP A 82 -2.56 0.09 -8.01
CA ASP A 82 -3.97 -0.28 -7.80
C ASP A 82 -4.42 -1.39 -8.77
N THR A 83 -3.55 -1.81 -9.69
CA THR A 83 -3.83 -2.75 -10.79
C THR A 83 -5.08 -2.35 -11.59
N ALA A 84 -5.26 -1.05 -11.80
CA ALA A 84 -6.47 -0.45 -12.33
C ALA A 84 -6.24 0.19 -13.70
N TYR A 85 -7.24 0.11 -14.57
CA TYR A 85 -7.22 0.76 -15.88
C TYR A 85 -8.10 2.01 -15.88
N TYR A 86 -7.68 3.02 -16.64
CA TYR A 86 -8.44 4.24 -16.86
C TYR A 86 -8.54 4.50 -18.36
N ILE A 87 -9.68 5.00 -18.81
CA ILE A 87 -9.85 5.53 -20.16
C ILE A 87 -9.99 7.04 -20.04
N CYS A 88 -9.28 7.79 -20.87
CA CYS A 88 -9.45 9.22 -20.97
C CYS A 88 -9.52 9.70 -22.42
N ASN A 89 -10.15 10.86 -22.59
CA ASN A 89 -10.13 11.62 -23.83
C ASN A 89 -9.57 13.00 -23.52
N ALA A 90 -8.38 13.27 -24.07
CA ALA A 90 -7.67 14.53 -23.85
C ALA A 90 -8.42 15.76 -24.38
N ALA A 91 -9.16 15.60 -25.48
CA ALA A 91 -9.90 16.69 -26.12
C ALA A 91 -11.16 17.08 -25.35
N THR A 92 -11.89 16.10 -24.80
CA THR A 92 -13.06 16.36 -23.95
C THR A 92 -12.71 16.59 -22.48
N ARG A 93 -11.46 16.34 -22.10
CA ARG A 93 -10.94 16.44 -20.71
C ARG A 93 -11.67 15.51 -19.73
N ALA A 94 -12.22 14.41 -20.25
CA ALA A 94 -12.92 13.41 -19.47
C ALA A 94 -12.01 12.19 -19.22
N ALA A 95 -12.17 11.57 -18.05
CA ALA A 95 -11.51 10.33 -17.68
C ALA A 95 -12.41 9.49 -16.78
N THR A 96 -12.33 8.17 -16.91
CA THR A 96 -13.10 7.22 -16.12
C THR A 96 -12.25 6.03 -15.76
N ARG A 97 -12.38 5.56 -14.51
CA ARG A 97 -11.76 4.33 -14.02
C ARG A 97 -12.60 3.13 -14.44
N LEU A 98 -11.95 2.12 -15.00
CA LEU A 98 -12.61 0.85 -15.33
C LEU A 98 -12.92 0.04 -14.06
N PRO A 99 -13.97 -0.79 -14.06
CA PRO A 99 -14.29 -1.64 -12.92
C PRO A 99 -13.11 -2.57 -12.58
N PRO A 100 -12.86 -2.86 -11.28
CA PRO A 100 -11.82 -3.79 -10.90
C PRO A 100 -12.12 -5.18 -11.48
N SER A 101 -11.12 -5.80 -12.12
CA SER A 101 -11.21 -7.20 -12.53
C SER A 101 -11.22 -8.11 -11.30
N THR A 102 -11.85 -9.28 -11.41
CA THR A 102 -12.06 -10.22 -10.30
C THR A 102 -10.79 -10.89 -9.80
N ASP A 103 -9.68 -10.81 -10.54
CA ASP A 103 -8.41 -11.45 -10.18
C ASP A 103 -7.23 -10.47 -10.09
N VAL A 104 -6.52 -10.55 -8.95
CA VAL A 104 -5.22 -9.92 -8.72
C VAL A 104 -4.17 -10.75 -9.44
N ALA A 105 -4.03 -10.54 -10.75
CA ALA A 105 -3.03 -11.24 -11.55
C ALA A 105 -1.66 -10.52 -11.47
N CYS A 106 -0.59 -11.28 -11.19
CA CYS A 106 0.79 -10.77 -11.18
C CYS A 106 1.31 -10.43 -12.59
N ASP A 107 0.78 -11.06 -13.64
CA ASP A 107 1.17 -10.84 -15.03
C ASP A 107 -0.06 -10.66 -15.95
N SER A 108 -0.27 -9.43 -16.42
CA SER A 108 -1.31 -9.13 -17.41
C SER A 108 -0.89 -8.03 -18.37
N SER A 109 -1.45 -8.03 -19.57
CA SER A 109 -1.26 -6.99 -20.59
C SER A 109 -2.62 -6.65 -21.20
N ALA A 110 -2.91 -5.35 -21.38
CA ALA A 110 -4.16 -4.90 -21.98
C ALA A 110 -3.93 -3.90 -23.11
N GLY A 111 -4.88 -3.84 -24.04
CA GLY A 111 -4.90 -2.88 -25.14
C GLY A 111 -6.31 -2.37 -25.40
N LEU A 112 -6.42 -1.23 -26.08
CA LEU A 112 -7.68 -0.61 -26.47
C LEU A 112 -7.87 -0.71 -27.97
N GLY A 113 -8.98 -1.29 -28.41
CA GLY A 113 -9.37 -1.40 -29.81
C GLY A 113 -10.75 -0.84 -30.09
N PHE A 114 -11.05 -0.65 -31.37
CA PHE A 114 -12.33 -0.15 -31.86
C PHE A 114 -12.97 -1.15 -32.82
N ASP A 115 -14.19 -1.59 -32.48
CA ASP A 115 -15.03 -2.44 -33.32
C ASP A 115 -15.84 -1.56 -34.27
N ALA A 116 -15.38 -1.44 -35.52
CA ALA A 116 -16.06 -0.63 -36.53
C ALA A 116 -17.44 -1.17 -36.93
N ARG A 117 -17.74 -2.46 -36.66
CA ARG A 117 -19.04 -3.07 -36.98
C ARG A 117 -20.11 -2.66 -35.96
N THR A 118 -19.74 -2.62 -34.68
CA THR A 118 -20.66 -2.25 -33.60
C THR A 118 -20.56 -0.79 -33.17
N ASP A 119 -19.56 -0.04 -33.67
CA ASP A 119 -19.25 1.33 -33.27
C ASP A 119 -18.94 1.43 -31.76
N GLU A 120 -18.13 0.47 -31.28
CA GLU A 120 -17.80 0.34 -29.86
C GLU A 120 -16.30 0.22 -29.62
N HIS A 121 -15.84 0.83 -28.53
CA HIS A 121 -14.50 0.59 -28.03
C HIS A 121 -14.49 -0.69 -27.19
N LYS A 122 -13.41 -1.46 -27.26
CA LYS A 122 -13.20 -2.63 -26.40
C LYS A 122 -11.82 -2.58 -25.79
N VAL A 123 -11.75 -2.75 -24.48
CA VAL A 123 -10.49 -2.99 -23.77
C VAL A 123 -10.32 -4.49 -23.63
N VAL A 124 -9.22 -5.02 -24.16
CA VAL A 124 -8.92 -6.45 -24.16
C VAL A 124 -7.72 -6.68 -23.26
N ARG A 125 -7.86 -7.59 -22.30
CA ARG A 125 -6.84 -7.94 -21.31
C ARG A 125 -6.49 -9.41 -21.40
N LEU A 126 -5.21 -9.71 -21.54
CA LEU A 126 -4.64 -11.05 -21.47
C LEU A 126 -4.00 -11.26 -20.09
N ILE A 127 -4.28 -12.40 -19.47
CA ILE A 127 -3.92 -12.70 -18.08
C ILE A 127 -3.25 -14.06 -18.03
N ASN A 128 -2.06 -14.14 -17.43
CA ASN A 128 -1.44 -15.42 -17.09
C ASN A 128 -1.94 -15.87 -15.70
N GLY A 129 -2.34 -17.14 -15.59
CA GLY A 129 -2.72 -17.75 -14.31
C GLY A 129 -1.51 -17.92 -13.39
N MET A 130 -1.72 -17.96 -12.07
CA MET A 130 -0.64 -18.33 -11.16
C MET A 130 -0.24 -19.79 -11.41
N LEU A 131 1.05 -20.11 -11.23
CA LEU A 131 1.60 -21.47 -11.32
C LEU A 131 1.15 -22.35 -10.14
N ASN A 132 -0.15 -22.39 -9.84
CA ASN A 132 -0.71 -23.40 -8.97
C ASN A 132 -1.02 -24.65 -9.81
N PRO A 133 -0.53 -25.85 -9.42
CA PRO A 133 -0.74 -27.08 -10.19
C PRO A 133 -2.22 -27.53 -10.29
N LYS A 134 -3.17 -26.78 -9.71
CA LYS A 134 -4.60 -27.06 -9.71
C LYS A 134 -5.43 -26.16 -10.64
N ASP A 135 -4.84 -25.10 -11.21
CA ASP A 135 -5.54 -24.25 -12.18
C ASP A 135 -5.36 -24.83 -13.59
N LEU A 136 -6.48 -25.29 -14.18
CA LEU A 136 -6.51 -25.98 -15.47
C LEU A 136 -6.29 -25.07 -16.70
N ASP A 137 -6.35 -23.74 -16.54
CA ASP A 137 -6.17 -22.78 -17.63
C ASP A 137 -4.99 -21.81 -17.37
N PRO A 138 -3.85 -21.95 -18.08
CA PRO A 138 -2.67 -21.11 -17.87
C PRO A 138 -2.84 -19.67 -18.34
N VAL A 139 -3.82 -19.38 -19.22
CA VAL A 139 -4.02 -18.07 -19.84
C VAL A 139 -5.50 -17.77 -20.04
N ARG A 140 -5.91 -16.53 -19.77
CA ARG A 140 -7.29 -16.03 -19.98
C ARG A 140 -7.31 -14.74 -20.78
N CYS A 141 -8.41 -14.49 -21.48
CA CYS A 141 -8.69 -13.26 -22.22
C CYS A 141 -10.02 -12.66 -21.74
N GLU A 142 -9.96 -11.44 -21.21
CA GLU A 142 -11.12 -10.65 -20.79
C GLU A 142 -11.33 -9.46 -21.72
N VAL A 143 -12.58 -9.14 -21.98
CA VAL A 143 -13.02 -8.01 -22.80
C VAL A 143 -13.95 -7.13 -21.97
N TYR A 144 -13.74 -5.81 -22.05
CA TYR A 144 -14.60 -4.81 -21.46
C TYR A 144 -15.06 -3.81 -22.54
N THR A 145 -16.37 -3.60 -22.64
CA THR A 145 -16.98 -2.64 -23.58
C THR A 145 -17.53 -1.45 -22.79
N PRO A 146 -16.95 -0.24 -22.92
CA PRO A 146 -17.37 0.94 -22.15
C PRO A 146 -18.82 1.40 -22.42
N ARG A 147 -19.42 1.01 -23.55
CA ARG A 147 -20.76 1.44 -24.01
C ARG A 147 -21.90 0.51 -23.57
N GLY A 148 -21.65 -0.47 -22.71
CA GLY A 148 -22.66 -1.46 -22.28
C GLY A 148 -23.83 -0.86 -21.50
N SER A 149 -25.04 -1.45 -21.64
CA SER A 149 -26.17 -1.16 -20.75
C SER A 149 -25.84 -1.57 -19.30
N TYR A 150 -26.60 -1.07 -18.31
CA TYR A 150 -26.42 -1.29 -16.85
C TYR A 150 -26.10 -2.74 -16.41
N VAL A 151 -26.37 -3.75 -17.25
CA VAL A 151 -26.13 -5.18 -17.00
C VAL A 151 -24.75 -5.68 -17.46
N ASP A 152 -24.06 -4.96 -18.36
CA ASP A 152 -22.84 -5.41 -19.06
C ASP A 152 -21.55 -4.64 -18.70
N CYS A 153 -21.59 -3.75 -17.70
CA CYS A 153 -20.43 -2.99 -17.21
C CYS A 153 -19.43 -3.83 -16.38
N ARG A 154 -19.13 -5.06 -16.81
CA ARG A 154 -18.18 -5.98 -16.17
C ARG A 154 -17.22 -6.54 -17.20
N TRP A 155 -16.01 -6.87 -16.74
CA TRP A 155 -15.10 -7.70 -17.53
C TRP A 155 -15.79 -9.03 -17.81
N ARG A 156 -15.81 -9.44 -19.08
CA ARG A 156 -16.33 -10.73 -19.50
C ARG A 156 -15.26 -11.51 -20.25
N PRO A 157 -15.32 -12.85 -20.30
CA PRO A 157 -14.46 -13.62 -21.20
C PRO A 157 -14.67 -13.20 -22.66
N ALA A 158 -13.60 -13.28 -23.47
CA ALA A 158 -13.72 -13.18 -24.92
C ALA A 158 -14.66 -14.29 -25.45
N ALA A 159 -15.48 -13.97 -26.46
CA ALA A 159 -16.56 -14.82 -26.93
C ALA A 159 -16.13 -16.25 -27.31
N ARG A 160 -14.90 -16.42 -27.82
CA ARG A 160 -14.35 -17.73 -28.23
C ARG A 160 -13.20 -18.21 -27.33
N GLY A 161 -12.90 -17.49 -26.24
CA GLY A 161 -11.78 -17.79 -25.35
C GLY A 161 -10.42 -17.77 -26.05
N VAL A 162 -9.39 -18.22 -25.34
CA VAL A 162 -8.05 -18.44 -25.92
C VAL A 162 -7.95 -19.91 -26.37
N PRO A 163 -7.74 -20.20 -27.67
CA PRO A 163 -7.56 -21.58 -28.14
C PRO A 163 -6.38 -22.25 -27.44
N SER A 164 -6.55 -23.51 -27.00
CA SER A 164 -5.51 -24.27 -26.27
C SER A 164 -4.19 -24.38 -27.05
N SER A 165 -4.26 -24.43 -28.39
CA SER A 165 -3.09 -24.43 -29.27
C SER A 165 -2.25 -23.15 -29.19
N LEU A 166 -2.83 -22.04 -28.76
CA LEU A 166 -2.17 -20.74 -28.67
C LEU A 166 -1.75 -20.35 -27.25
N HIS A 167 -2.11 -21.14 -26.23
CA HIS A 167 -1.82 -20.81 -24.81
C HIS A 167 -0.35 -20.48 -24.57
N LYS A 168 0.58 -21.27 -25.12
CA LYS A 168 2.03 -21.01 -24.98
C LYS A 168 2.46 -19.68 -25.62
N PHE A 169 1.87 -19.33 -26.76
CA PHE A 169 2.19 -18.09 -27.48
C PHE A 169 1.65 -16.87 -26.75
N VAL A 170 0.41 -16.94 -26.26
CA VAL A 170 -0.18 -15.86 -25.48
C VAL A 170 0.55 -15.68 -24.16
N HIS A 171 0.90 -16.78 -23.48
CA HIS A 171 1.67 -16.73 -22.25
C HIS A 171 3.02 -16.01 -22.45
N ALA A 172 3.74 -16.34 -23.53
CA ALA A 172 4.99 -15.69 -23.91
C ALA A 172 4.79 -14.21 -24.26
N ALA A 173 3.71 -13.86 -24.98
CA ALA A 173 3.37 -12.48 -25.31
C ALA A 173 3.08 -11.63 -24.07
N VAL A 174 2.35 -12.17 -23.08
CA VAL A 174 2.06 -11.48 -21.81
C VAL A 174 3.33 -11.25 -21.00
N ILE A 175 4.20 -12.26 -20.88
CA ILE A 175 5.51 -12.11 -20.21
C ILE A 175 6.35 -11.05 -20.90
N ASN A 176 6.42 -11.06 -22.24
CA ASN A 176 7.18 -10.06 -22.96
C ASN A 176 6.66 -8.65 -22.69
N ALA A 177 5.33 -8.49 -22.73
CA ALA A 177 4.68 -7.21 -22.46
C ALA A 177 4.92 -6.73 -21.02
N SER A 178 4.84 -7.61 -20.01
CA SER A 178 5.06 -7.23 -18.61
C SER A 178 6.53 -6.93 -18.31
N CYS A 179 7.45 -7.83 -18.71
CA CYS A 179 8.89 -7.67 -18.45
C CYS A 179 9.51 -6.50 -19.21
N ASN A 180 9.11 -6.27 -20.47
CA ASN A 180 9.69 -5.23 -21.33
C ASN A 180 8.82 -3.97 -21.43
N LYS A 181 7.70 -3.94 -20.69
CA LYS A 181 6.75 -2.83 -20.64
C LYS A 181 6.32 -2.41 -22.06
N LEU A 182 5.95 -3.40 -22.86
CA LEU A 182 5.52 -3.23 -24.25
C LEU A 182 4.01 -3.12 -24.31
N SER A 183 3.56 -2.08 -25.01
CA SER A 183 2.15 -1.83 -25.25
C SER A 183 1.62 -2.65 -26.43
N PRO A 184 0.42 -3.25 -26.31
CA PRO A 184 -0.25 -3.85 -27.46
C PRO A 184 -0.65 -2.78 -28.47
N VAL A 185 -0.58 -3.11 -29.76
CA VAL A 185 -0.85 -2.15 -30.84
C VAL A 185 -2.15 -2.49 -31.56
N PHE A 186 -3.04 -1.51 -31.64
CA PHE A 186 -4.27 -1.61 -32.43
C PHE A 186 -3.99 -1.18 -33.88
N ALA A 187 -4.19 -2.09 -34.82
CA ALA A 187 -4.07 -1.82 -36.26
C ALA A 187 -4.99 -2.76 -37.03
N ASN A 188 -5.58 -2.31 -38.15
CA ASN A 188 -6.43 -3.13 -39.01
C ASN A 188 -7.52 -3.93 -38.25
N GLY A 189 -8.18 -3.29 -37.27
CA GLY A 189 -9.24 -3.92 -36.47
C GLY A 189 -8.77 -4.97 -35.44
N CYS A 190 -7.47 -5.17 -35.28
CA CYS A 190 -6.89 -6.17 -34.37
C CYS A 190 -5.91 -5.56 -33.37
N LEU A 191 -5.83 -6.14 -32.17
CA LEU A 191 -4.79 -5.86 -31.19
C LEU A 191 -3.63 -6.85 -31.34
N HIS A 192 -2.39 -6.37 -31.28
CA HIS A 192 -1.19 -7.15 -31.54
C HIS A 192 -0.23 -7.13 -30.35
N TRP A 193 0.21 -8.32 -29.92
CA TRP A 193 1.23 -8.50 -28.87
C TRP A 193 2.47 -9.19 -29.44
N LEU A 194 3.63 -8.64 -29.12
CA LEU A 194 4.92 -9.22 -29.50
C LEU A 194 5.31 -10.34 -28.54
N MET A 195 5.70 -11.50 -29.07
CA MET A 195 6.16 -12.64 -28.26
C MET A 195 7.62 -12.51 -27.81
N THR A 196 7.95 -13.17 -26.69
CA THR A 196 9.32 -13.19 -26.17
C THR A 196 10.30 -13.87 -27.15
N PRO A 197 11.44 -13.25 -27.43
CA PRO A 197 12.56 -13.82 -28.18
C PRO A 197 12.98 -15.26 -27.84
N ALA A 198 13.08 -15.58 -26.56
CA ALA A 198 13.51 -16.89 -26.09
C ALA A 198 12.52 -18.02 -26.47
N SER A 199 11.27 -17.68 -26.76
CA SER A 199 10.24 -18.64 -27.18
C SER A 199 10.36 -19.04 -28.65
N PHE A 200 11.19 -18.35 -29.45
CA PHE A 200 11.44 -18.69 -30.86
C PHE A 200 12.27 -19.96 -31.06
N ILE A 201 12.85 -20.52 -29.98
CA ILE A 201 13.66 -21.75 -30.03
C ILE A 201 12.81 -22.95 -30.49
N THR A 202 11.50 -22.96 -30.26
CA THR A 202 10.62 -24.10 -30.58
C THR A 202 9.72 -23.88 -31.81
N THR A 203 9.42 -22.64 -32.20
CA THR A 203 8.59 -22.32 -33.39
C THR A 203 9.04 -21.00 -34.05
N PRO A 204 9.98 -21.05 -35.00
CA PRO A 204 10.63 -19.84 -35.53
C PRO A 204 9.78 -19.04 -36.54
N SER A 205 8.55 -19.47 -36.84
CA SER A 205 7.70 -18.85 -37.87
C SER A 205 6.65 -17.88 -37.32
N VAL A 206 6.45 -17.77 -36.00
CA VAL A 206 5.37 -16.97 -35.39
C VAL A 206 5.94 -16.03 -34.34
N ALA A 207 5.69 -14.72 -34.48
CA ALA A 207 6.23 -13.69 -33.59
C ALA A 207 5.22 -12.78 -32.91
N ILE A 208 4.00 -12.69 -33.45
CA ILE A 208 3.00 -11.74 -32.98
C ILE A 208 1.68 -12.49 -32.80
N VAL A 209 1.10 -12.37 -31.61
CA VAL A 209 -0.28 -12.79 -31.35
C VAL A 209 -1.20 -11.64 -31.73
N SER A 210 -2.21 -11.92 -32.53
CA SER A 210 -3.21 -10.93 -32.94
C SER A 210 -4.60 -11.34 -32.44
N PHE A 211 -5.38 -10.37 -31.98
CA PHE A 211 -6.75 -10.54 -31.52
C PHE A 211 -7.68 -9.64 -32.34
N SER A 212 -8.62 -10.25 -33.07
CA SER A 212 -9.66 -9.50 -33.78
C SER A 212 -10.66 -8.94 -32.78
N VAL A 213 -10.83 -7.61 -32.78
CA VAL A 213 -11.74 -6.94 -31.85
C VAL A 213 -13.20 -7.20 -32.22
N ALA A 214 -13.49 -7.34 -33.52
CA ALA A 214 -14.85 -7.56 -34.04
C ALA A 214 -15.32 -9.01 -33.89
N GLU A 215 -14.44 -9.98 -34.16
CA GLU A 215 -14.74 -11.42 -34.15
C GLU A 215 -14.37 -12.10 -32.82
N GLU A 216 -13.58 -11.42 -31.98
CA GLU A 216 -13.03 -11.94 -30.72
C GLU A 216 -12.29 -13.27 -30.92
N THR A 217 -11.51 -13.35 -32.01
CA THR A 217 -10.71 -14.49 -32.42
C THR A 217 -9.23 -14.19 -32.33
N PHE A 218 -8.43 -15.23 -32.08
CA PHE A 218 -6.97 -15.14 -32.07
C PHE A 218 -6.37 -15.67 -33.38
N THR A 219 -5.36 -14.97 -33.87
CA THR A 219 -4.50 -15.40 -34.97
C THR A 219 -3.03 -15.12 -34.61
N CYS A 220 -2.12 -15.55 -35.48
CA CYS A 220 -0.68 -15.40 -35.29
C CYS A 220 -0.05 -14.90 -36.58
N LEU A 221 0.86 -13.93 -36.48
CA LEU A 221 1.56 -13.36 -37.63
C LEU A 221 3.01 -13.83 -37.69
N ARG A 222 3.52 -13.88 -38.93
CA ARG A 222 4.88 -14.30 -39.22
C ARG A 222 5.92 -13.28 -38.76
N SER A 223 7.06 -13.83 -38.38
CA SER A 223 8.26 -13.11 -37.98
C SER A 223 8.89 -12.40 -39.20
N PRO A 224 9.38 -11.14 -39.08
CA PRO A 224 10.20 -10.49 -40.10
C PRO A 224 11.41 -11.31 -40.58
N PRO A 225 11.88 -11.08 -41.82
CA PRO A 225 12.91 -11.92 -42.47
C PRO A 225 14.28 -11.90 -41.79
N PHE A 226 14.54 -10.92 -40.91
CA PHE A 226 15.82 -10.81 -40.20
C PHE A 226 15.90 -11.70 -38.95
N TRP A 227 14.80 -12.32 -38.52
CA TRP A 227 14.83 -13.35 -37.49
C TRP A 227 15.10 -14.70 -38.14
N VAL A 228 16.34 -15.18 -38.02
CA VAL A 228 16.78 -16.43 -38.64
C VAL A 228 16.35 -17.62 -37.75
N PRO A 229 15.52 -18.55 -38.27
CA PRO A 229 15.18 -19.79 -37.58
C PRO A 229 16.43 -20.60 -37.16
N GLY A 230 16.53 -20.98 -35.90
CA GLY A 230 17.57 -21.93 -35.43
C GLY A 230 18.98 -21.36 -35.24
N ALA A 231 19.19 -20.04 -35.40
CA ALA A 231 20.46 -19.43 -35.00
C ALA A 231 20.62 -19.51 -33.47
N PRO A 232 21.72 -20.08 -32.94
CA PRO A 232 21.95 -20.07 -31.51
C PRO A 232 21.98 -18.62 -31.01
N PRO A 233 21.38 -18.29 -29.86
CA PRO A 233 21.43 -16.94 -29.32
C PRO A 233 22.88 -16.62 -28.98
N THR A 234 23.62 -16.01 -29.89
CA THR A 234 25.01 -15.58 -29.66
C THR A 234 25.10 -14.56 -28.53
N SER A 235 23.97 -13.97 -28.14
CA SER A 235 23.82 -13.38 -26.81
C SER A 235 22.69 -14.06 -26.06
N ARG A 236 23.01 -14.64 -24.91
CA ARG A 236 22.07 -14.97 -23.82
C ARG A 236 21.31 -13.71 -23.30
N ASN A 237 21.52 -12.54 -23.91
CA ASN A 237 21.11 -11.20 -23.52
C ASN A 237 20.57 -10.41 -24.75
N TRP A 238 19.43 -10.79 -25.36
CA TRP A 238 18.65 -9.72 -26.03
C TRP A 238 18.18 -8.81 -24.91
N SER A 239 18.69 -7.59 -24.90
CA SER A 239 18.41 -6.63 -23.83
C SER A 239 16.94 -6.25 -23.91
N SER A 240 16.33 -5.99 -22.75
CA SER A 240 14.95 -5.55 -22.64
C SER A 240 14.64 -4.40 -23.59
N GLY A 241 13.71 -4.59 -24.54
CA GLY A 241 13.22 -3.52 -25.40
C GLY A 241 13.96 -3.24 -26.71
N GLU A 242 14.72 -4.21 -27.26
CA GLU A 242 15.33 -4.09 -28.60
C GLU A 242 14.32 -4.09 -29.76
N VAL A 243 13.11 -4.61 -29.54
CA VAL A 243 12.05 -4.67 -30.54
C VAL A 243 10.72 -4.24 -29.92
N GLU A 244 9.94 -3.46 -30.68
CA GLU A 244 8.59 -3.03 -30.31
C GLU A 244 7.66 -3.03 -31.53
N LEU A 245 6.36 -3.06 -31.27
CA LEU A 245 5.33 -2.84 -32.29
C LEU A 245 4.83 -1.40 -32.24
N LEU A 246 4.37 -0.92 -33.38
CA LEU A 246 3.91 0.45 -33.56
C LEU A 246 2.88 0.49 -34.70
N GLU A 247 1.90 1.39 -34.62
CA GLU A 247 1.05 1.74 -35.76
C GLU A 247 1.63 3.00 -36.43
N LEU A 248 1.90 2.90 -37.74
CA LEU A 248 2.28 4.03 -38.58
C LEU A 248 1.48 4.00 -39.87
N ASP A 249 0.78 5.10 -40.15
CA ASP A 249 0.05 5.31 -41.39
C ASP A 249 -1.00 4.22 -41.65
N ASP A 250 -1.76 3.89 -40.61
CA ASP A 250 -2.81 2.86 -40.55
C ASP A 250 -2.27 1.44 -40.81
N GLN A 251 -0.99 1.21 -40.51
CA GLN A 251 -0.30 -0.04 -40.82
C GLN A 251 0.55 -0.52 -39.64
N LEU A 252 0.57 -1.83 -39.43
CA LEU A 252 1.38 -2.45 -38.38
C LEU A 252 2.86 -2.39 -38.76
N CYS A 253 3.65 -1.79 -37.89
CA CYS A 253 5.08 -1.67 -38.00
C CYS A 253 5.79 -2.32 -36.82
N LEU A 254 7.03 -2.73 -37.04
CA LEU A 254 7.94 -3.28 -36.06
C LEU A 254 9.22 -2.45 -36.06
N VAL A 255 9.61 -1.95 -34.90
CA VAL A 255 10.82 -1.16 -34.73
C VAL A 255 11.89 -2.03 -34.10
N ARG A 256 13.10 -2.01 -34.68
CA ARG A 256 14.27 -2.74 -34.20
C ARG A 256 15.39 -1.77 -33.85
N ASN A 257 15.80 -1.79 -32.59
CA ASN A 257 16.93 -1.04 -32.06
C ASN A 257 18.22 -1.86 -32.16
N ARG A 258 19.19 -1.39 -32.96
CA ARG A 258 20.48 -2.05 -33.13
C ARG A 258 21.62 -1.40 -32.32
N MET A 259 21.32 -0.36 -31.53
CA MET A 259 22.31 0.37 -30.73
C MET A 259 23.06 -0.51 -29.71
N PRO A 260 22.41 -1.46 -29.01
CA PRO A 260 23.11 -2.37 -28.10
C PRO A 260 24.19 -3.22 -28.79
N HIS A 261 24.05 -3.45 -30.09
CA HIS A 261 24.99 -4.24 -30.91
C HIS A 261 26.03 -3.37 -31.63
N GLY A 262 26.25 -2.13 -31.16
CA GLY A 262 27.22 -1.18 -31.70
C GLY A 262 26.79 -0.46 -32.99
N SER A 263 25.60 -0.76 -33.52
CA SER A 263 25.06 -0.11 -34.72
C SER A 263 24.16 1.06 -34.32
N ASN A 264 24.49 2.29 -34.73
CA ASN A 264 23.70 3.49 -34.38
C ASN A 264 22.42 3.65 -35.21
N THR A 265 21.65 2.58 -35.35
CA THR A 265 20.55 2.51 -36.30
C THR A 265 19.28 1.98 -35.65
N LEU A 266 18.17 2.68 -35.87
CA LEU A 266 16.82 2.16 -35.66
C LEU A 266 16.24 1.77 -37.02
N GLU A 267 15.67 0.59 -37.12
CA GLU A 267 15.02 0.09 -38.34
C GLU A 267 13.51 -0.01 -38.09
N ILE A 268 12.70 0.52 -39.00
CA ILE A 268 11.25 0.41 -38.97
C ILE A 268 10.81 -0.46 -40.13
N TRP A 269 10.23 -1.60 -39.81
CA TRP A 269 9.72 -2.59 -40.74
C TRP A 269 8.21 -2.49 -40.80
N LYS A 270 7.64 -2.44 -42.00
CA LYS A 270 6.21 -2.34 -42.24
C LYS A 270 5.67 -3.67 -42.72
N LEU A 271 4.57 -4.14 -42.13
CA LEU A 271 3.84 -5.30 -42.63
C LEU A 271 3.02 -4.88 -43.84
N LEU A 272 3.30 -5.47 -45.01
CA LEU A 272 2.60 -5.12 -46.26
C LEU A 272 1.25 -5.84 -46.39
N ASP A 273 1.23 -7.12 -45.99
CA ASP A 273 0.05 -7.95 -46.09
C ASP A 273 0.02 -8.98 -44.94
N TYR A 274 -1.14 -9.07 -44.31
CA TYR A 274 -1.41 -9.98 -43.19
C TYR A 274 -1.44 -11.45 -43.64
N SER A 275 -1.79 -11.72 -44.90
CA SER A 275 -1.95 -13.09 -45.41
C SER A 275 -0.61 -13.74 -45.78
N SER A 276 0.25 -13.01 -46.49
CA SER A 276 1.63 -13.42 -46.82
C SER A 276 2.57 -13.36 -45.62
N GLY A 277 2.40 -12.36 -44.75
CA GLY A 277 3.32 -12.07 -43.65
C GLY A 277 4.58 -11.35 -44.11
N ASP A 278 4.54 -10.67 -45.25
CA ASP A 278 5.70 -10.00 -45.86
C ASP A 278 6.00 -8.66 -45.19
N TRP A 279 7.23 -8.53 -44.70
CA TRP A 279 7.75 -7.33 -44.05
C TRP A 279 8.72 -6.58 -44.95
N LEU A 280 8.52 -5.28 -45.10
CA LEU A 280 9.41 -4.39 -45.85
C LEU A 280 10.11 -3.42 -44.92
N LEU A 281 11.42 -3.23 -45.08
CA LEU A 281 12.15 -2.17 -44.40
C LEU A 281 11.68 -0.81 -44.94
N ASN A 282 10.97 -0.03 -44.12
CA ASN A 282 10.38 1.26 -44.51
C ASN A 282 11.31 2.44 -44.18
N HIS A 283 11.91 2.43 -42.98
CA HIS A 283 12.86 3.47 -42.57
C HIS A 283 14.09 2.87 -41.91
N ARG A 284 15.26 3.44 -42.21
CA ARG A 284 16.49 3.27 -41.44
C ARG A 284 16.90 4.63 -40.90
N ILE A 285 16.85 4.78 -39.58
CA ILE A 285 17.17 6.01 -38.87
C ILE A 285 18.60 5.89 -38.37
N SER A 286 19.49 6.73 -38.89
CA SER A 286 20.88 6.82 -38.46
C SER A 286 21.00 7.86 -37.36
N LEU A 287 21.33 7.41 -36.14
CA LEU A 287 21.53 8.29 -34.99
C LEU A 287 23.02 8.65 -34.88
N SER A 288 23.46 9.68 -35.60
CA SER A 288 24.83 10.20 -35.53
C SER A 288 24.88 11.58 -34.84
N GLY A 289 25.99 11.92 -34.18
CA GLY A 289 26.19 13.22 -33.52
C GLY A 289 26.02 13.23 -31.98
N HIS A 290 26.00 14.43 -31.38
CA HIS A 290 26.00 14.61 -29.92
C HIS A 290 24.70 14.14 -29.25
N LEU A 291 23.53 14.46 -29.81
CA LEU A 291 22.22 14.01 -29.29
C LEU A 291 22.05 12.48 -29.37
N ALA A 292 22.75 11.81 -30.29
CA ALA A 292 22.77 10.35 -30.33
C ALA A 292 23.53 9.72 -29.15
N ARG A 293 24.45 10.45 -28.50
CA ARG A 293 25.11 9.97 -27.27
C ARG A 293 24.12 9.88 -26.11
N ASP A 294 23.24 10.85 -25.98
CA ASP A 294 22.19 10.86 -24.95
C ASP A 294 21.19 9.72 -25.16
N LEU A 295 20.85 9.44 -26.43
CA LEU A 295 20.03 8.28 -26.80
C LEU A 295 20.71 6.94 -26.46
N ARG A 296 22.05 6.83 -26.59
CA ARG A 296 22.80 5.61 -26.24
C ARG A 296 22.85 5.35 -24.74
N GLN A 297 22.88 6.41 -23.93
CA GLN A 297 22.89 6.31 -22.46
C GLN A 297 21.49 6.05 -21.87
N SER A 298 20.44 6.16 -22.70
CA SER A 298 19.07 5.93 -22.27
C SER A 298 18.81 4.45 -22.01
N GLN A 299 18.18 4.13 -20.89
CA GLN A 299 17.81 2.77 -20.51
C GLN A 299 16.65 2.25 -21.36
N ILE A 300 15.74 3.14 -21.75
CA ILE A 300 14.58 2.83 -22.58
C ILE A 300 14.51 3.81 -23.73
N LEU A 301 14.32 3.28 -24.95
CA LEU A 301 14.08 4.03 -26.18
C LEU A 301 12.87 3.42 -26.89
N ARG A 302 11.89 4.26 -27.25
CA ARG A 302 10.61 3.86 -27.87
C ARG A 302 10.21 4.83 -28.97
N VAL A 303 9.77 4.34 -30.12
CA VAL A 303 9.15 5.10 -31.21
C VAL A 303 7.65 5.05 -31.03
N ILE A 304 7.04 6.20 -30.79
CA ILE A 304 5.60 6.26 -30.45
C ILE A 304 4.70 6.58 -31.64
N GLY A 305 5.27 7.07 -32.76
CA GLY A 305 4.52 7.40 -33.98
C GLY A 305 5.21 8.43 -34.86
N SER A 306 4.45 9.03 -35.76
CA SER A 306 4.92 10.09 -36.65
C SER A 306 3.91 11.23 -36.75
N PHE A 307 4.37 12.44 -37.06
CA PHE A 307 3.49 13.59 -37.28
C PHE A 307 3.93 14.39 -38.51
N GLY A 308 2.95 14.90 -39.26
CA GLY A 308 3.18 15.79 -40.41
C GLY A 308 2.45 17.11 -40.24
N SER A 309 3.03 18.20 -40.75
CA SER A 309 2.32 19.48 -40.87
C SER A 309 1.36 19.44 -42.07
N TYR A 310 0.16 20.00 -41.96
CA TYR A 310 -0.80 20.05 -43.07
C TYR A 310 -0.23 20.69 -44.35
N ARG A 311 0.76 21.58 -44.20
CA ARG A 311 1.44 22.26 -45.33
C ARG A 311 2.52 21.39 -46.00
N SER A 312 2.77 20.18 -45.51
CA SER A 312 3.90 19.35 -45.89
C SER A 312 3.49 17.89 -45.94
N SER A 313 3.72 17.21 -47.06
CA SER A 313 3.63 15.75 -47.12
C SER A 313 4.69 15.02 -46.26
N ARG A 314 5.52 15.77 -45.52
CA ARG A 314 6.66 15.28 -44.74
C ARG A 314 6.22 14.95 -43.32
N LYS A 315 6.50 13.74 -42.87
CA LYS A 315 6.27 13.28 -41.49
C LYS A 315 7.60 13.16 -40.75
N LYS A 316 7.69 13.74 -39.55
CA LYS A 316 8.78 13.50 -38.60
C LYS A 316 8.41 12.33 -37.70
N ILE A 317 9.40 11.50 -37.34
CA ILE A 317 9.25 10.35 -36.44
C ILE A 317 9.45 10.83 -35.00
N ILE A 318 8.65 10.32 -34.06
CA ILE A 318 8.76 10.69 -32.64
C ILE A 318 9.40 9.56 -31.85
N ILE A 319 10.48 9.91 -31.15
CA ILE A 319 11.27 9.01 -30.33
C ILE A 319 11.22 9.50 -28.88
N THR A 320 10.92 8.61 -27.96
CA THR A 320 10.91 8.89 -26.52
C THR A 320 12.04 8.13 -25.85
N THR A 321 12.65 8.75 -24.84
CA THR A 321 13.73 8.13 -24.06
C THR A 321 13.51 8.29 -22.57
N SER A 322 13.95 7.29 -21.80
CA SER A 322 14.02 7.34 -20.34
C SER A 322 15.44 7.06 -19.88
N MET A 323 16.00 7.94 -19.06
CA MET A 323 17.36 7.86 -18.54
C MET A 323 17.35 8.08 -17.02
N HIS A 324 18.05 7.22 -16.28
CA HIS A 324 18.27 7.40 -14.85
C HIS A 324 19.28 8.53 -14.62
N LYS A 325 19.00 9.45 -13.69
CA LYS A 325 19.92 10.52 -13.31
C LYS A 325 20.70 10.15 -12.05
N ILE A 326 20.06 10.29 -10.89
CA ILE A 326 20.66 10.05 -9.56
C ILE A 326 19.55 9.55 -8.62
N PHE A 327 19.86 8.54 -7.79
CA PHE A 327 18.94 7.93 -6.83
C PHE A 327 17.65 7.42 -7.48
N ASN A 328 16.58 8.19 -7.34
CA ASN A 328 15.24 7.85 -7.75
C ASN A 328 14.70 8.82 -8.82
N LYS A 329 15.57 9.66 -9.40
CA LYS A 329 15.21 10.61 -10.45
C LYS A 329 15.44 10.03 -11.84
N TYR A 330 14.43 10.09 -12.69
CA TYR A 330 14.48 9.68 -14.08
C TYR A 330 14.15 10.86 -14.98
N GLN A 331 14.92 11.06 -16.04
CA GLN A 331 14.65 12.03 -17.08
C GLN A 331 13.99 11.34 -18.27
N LYS A 332 12.82 11.83 -18.64
CA LYS A 332 12.07 11.40 -19.82
C LYS A 332 12.08 12.50 -20.87
N MET A 333 12.47 12.16 -22.08
CA MET A 333 12.59 13.12 -23.18
C MET A 333 11.81 12.66 -24.39
N VAL A 334 11.38 13.64 -25.19
CA VAL A 334 10.72 13.43 -26.47
C VAL A 334 11.51 14.15 -27.55
N HIS A 335 11.83 13.41 -28.60
CA HIS A 335 12.62 13.84 -29.74
C HIS A 335 11.82 13.69 -31.02
N THR A 336 12.06 14.58 -31.97
CA THR A 336 11.54 14.50 -33.33
C THR A 336 12.70 14.27 -34.28
N TYR A 337 12.57 13.27 -35.14
CA TYR A 337 13.56 12.92 -36.16
C TYR A 337 12.97 13.20 -37.55
N ASP A 338 13.67 13.97 -38.37
CA ASP A 338 13.31 14.20 -39.77
C ASP A 338 14.10 13.25 -40.68
N PRO A 339 13.46 12.26 -41.34
CA PRO A 339 14.15 11.29 -42.18
C PRO A 339 14.89 11.87 -43.39
N ARG A 340 14.61 13.11 -43.82
CA ARG A 340 15.29 13.73 -44.96
C ARG A 340 16.52 14.53 -44.58
N SER A 341 16.43 15.31 -43.50
CA SER A 341 17.55 16.12 -43.02
C SER A 341 18.44 15.35 -42.05
N GLU A 342 17.98 14.17 -41.59
CA GLU A 342 18.58 13.39 -40.51
C GLU A 342 18.70 14.21 -39.20
N ALA A 343 17.94 15.31 -39.10
CA ALA A 343 17.93 16.18 -37.94
C ALA A 343 17.12 15.54 -36.82
N LEU A 344 17.73 15.49 -35.64
CA LEU A 344 17.10 15.06 -34.40
C LEU A 344 16.97 16.28 -33.47
N GLU A 345 15.76 16.58 -33.02
CA GLU A 345 15.46 17.74 -32.17
C GLU A 345 14.70 17.29 -30.91
N THR A 346 15.18 17.67 -29.72
CA THR A 346 14.48 17.45 -28.45
C THR A 346 13.44 18.54 -28.23
N ILE A 347 12.18 18.15 -28.01
CA ILE A 347 11.06 19.10 -27.84
C ILE A 347 10.55 19.20 -26.41
N LEU A 348 10.74 18.15 -25.60
CA LEU A 348 10.24 18.06 -24.23
C LEU A 348 11.24 17.29 -23.36
N SER A 349 11.53 17.81 -22.17
CA SER A 349 12.37 17.16 -21.16
C SER A 349 11.71 17.26 -19.79
N ILE A 350 11.34 16.12 -19.21
CA ILE A 350 10.68 16.06 -17.90
C ILE A 350 11.56 15.24 -16.97
N THR A 351 11.71 15.69 -15.72
CA THR A 351 12.39 14.90 -14.68
C THR A 351 11.37 14.47 -13.62
N GLU A 352 11.28 13.17 -13.40
CA GLU A 352 10.36 12.53 -12.44
C GLU A 352 11.12 11.95 -11.26
N THR A 353 10.49 11.89 -10.09
CA THR A 353 11.05 11.29 -8.87
C THR A 353 10.22 10.07 -8.49
N HIS A 354 10.78 8.86 -8.54
CA HIS A 354 10.09 7.62 -8.18
C HIS A 354 10.29 7.29 -6.70
N SER A 355 9.28 6.81 -5.99
CA SER A 355 9.40 6.59 -4.54
C SER A 355 9.98 5.22 -4.17
N THR A 356 10.00 4.22 -5.08
CA THR A 356 10.47 2.86 -4.77
C THR A 356 11.20 2.14 -5.91
N PRO A 357 12.23 1.33 -5.61
CA PRO A 357 12.92 0.49 -6.58
C PRO A 357 12.20 -0.83 -6.92
N HIS A 358 11.24 -1.29 -6.10
CA HIS A 358 10.66 -2.65 -6.21
C HIS A 358 9.69 -2.88 -7.39
N TYR A 359 9.14 -1.84 -8.02
CA TYR A 359 8.12 -1.99 -9.08
C TYR A 359 8.59 -1.62 -10.50
N GLY A 360 9.89 -1.39 -10.67
CA GLY A 360 10.48 -1.00 -11.96
C GLY A 360 10.13 0.43 -12.39
N CYS A 361 10.86 0.96 -13.38
CA CYS A 361 10.60 2.28 -13.96
C CYS A 361 9.33 2.24 -14.84
N PRO A 362 8.32 3.10 -14.63
CA PRO A 362 7.22 3.23 -15.59
C PRO A 362 7.77 3.83 -16.89
N THR A 363 7.58 3.14 -18.00
CA THR A 363 8.31 3.40 -19.25
C THR A 363 7.56 4.35 -20.19
N SER A 364 6.23 4.22 -20.28
CA SER A 364 5.40 4.97 -21.22
C SER A 364 4.62 6.07 -20.51
N ARG A 365 4.95 7.34 -20.79
CA ARG A 365 4.26 8.53 -20.26
C ARG A 365 3.57 9.36 -21.34
N PHE A 366 3.78 9.00 -22.59
CA PHE A 366 3.49 9.84 -23.74
C PHE A 366 2.46 9.17 -24.65
N SER A 367 1.54 9.96 -25.18
CA SER A 367 0.59 9.55 -26.22
C SER A 367 0.33 10.71 -27.18
N PHE A 368 -0.27 10.46 -28.32
CA PHE A 368 -0.79 11.53 -29.17
C PHE A 368 -2.17 12.02 -28.69
N ILE A 369 -2.47 13.28 -28.93
CA ILE A 369 -3.82 13.83 -28.81
C ILE A 369 -4.46 13.79 -30.18
N GLN A 370 -5.58 13.09 -30.29
CA GLN A 370 -6.48 13.15 -31.43
C GLN A 370 -7.70 13.96 -31.00
N GLU A 371 -7.98 15.07 -31.69
CA GLU A 371 -9.12 15.93 -31.38
C GLU A 371 -10.43 15.26 -31.84
N THR A 372 -11.01 14.43 -30.97
CA THR A 372 -12.31 13.79 -31.18
C THR A 372 -13.24 14.03 -29.98
N LEU A 373 -14.54 14.08 -30.24
CA LEU A 373 -15.57 14.12 -29.19
C LEU A 373 -16.02 12.72 -28.77
N ALA A 374 -15.17 11.69 -28.93
CA ALA A 374 -15.49 10.34 -28.51
C ALA A 374 -15.85 10.35 -27.02
N PRO A 375 -17.06 9.87 -26.65
CA PRO A 375 -17.51 9.93 -25.27
C PRO A 375 -16.64 9.01 -24.40
N VAL A 376 -16.18 9.54 -23.28
CA VAL A 376 -15.70 8.72 -22.17
C VAL A 376 -16.93 8.36 -21.36
N HIS A 377 -17.39 7.13 -21.51
CA HIS A 377 -18.55 6.66 -20.76
C HIS A 377 -18.17 6.52 -19.28
N THR A 378 -18.48 7.55 -18.51
CA THR A 378 -18.56 7.45 -17.05
C THR A 378 -19.61 6.41 -16.71
N THR A 379 -19.28 5.49 -15.82
CA THR A 379 -20.28 4.52 -15.34
C THR A 379 -21.47 5.29 -14.76
N ASP A 380 -22.70 4.83 -14.98
CA ASP A 380 -23.90 5.46 -14.38
C ASP A 380 -23.76 5.61 -12.86
N GLU A 381 -22.97 4.72 -12.24
CA GLU A 381 -22.59 4.77 -10.83
C GLU A 381 -21.70 5.98 -10.49
N GLU A 382 -20.68 6.26 -11.29
CA GLU A 382 -19.79 7.42 -11.14
C GLU A 382 -20.54 8.73 -11.40
N ILE A 383 -21.43 8.74 -12.40
CA ILE A 383 -22.36 9.85 -12.65
C ILE A 383 -23.24 10.06 -11.42
N ALA A 384 -23.87 9.02 -10.90
CA ALA A 384 -24.72 9.10 -9.72
C ALA A 384 -23.95 9.60 -8.48
N LEU A 385 -22.70 9.15 -8.28
CA LEU A 385 -21.82 9.59 -7.19
C LEU A 385 -21.31 11.03 -7.36
N SER A 386 -21.30 11.56 -8.58
CA SER A 386 -20.89 12.95 -8.89
C SER A 386 -22.03 13.98 -8.81
N SER A 387 -23.28 13.53 -8.67
CA SER A 387 -24.45 14.41 -8.53
C SER A 387 -24.38 15.30 -7.29
N ASP A 388 -25.01 16.47 -7.32
CA ASP A 388 -25.00 17.39 -6.16
C ASP A 388 -25.67 16.76 -4.93
N LEU A 389 -26.68 15.91 -5.13
CA LEU A 389 -27.27 15.11 -4.05
C LEU A 389 -26.28 14.12 -3.45
N ALA A 390 -25.44 13.47 -4.26
CA ALA A 390 -24.41 12.57 -3.77
C ALA A 390 -23.29 13.32 -3.03
N LYS A 391 -22.92 14.51 -3.48
CA LYS A 391 -21.99 15.40 -2.75
C LYS A 391 -22.56 15.81 -1.39
N ALA A 392 -23.82 16.23 -1.34
CA ALA A 392 -24.51 16.56 -0.09
C ALA A 392 -24.61 15.34 0.84
N THR A 393 -24.95 14.17 0.28
CA THR A 393 -24.97 12.90 1.01
C THR A 393 -23.60 12.57 1.60
N ARG A 394 -22.53 12.68 0.82
CA ARG A 394 -21.14 12.49 1.29
C ARG A 394 -20.87 13.38 2.50
N GLU A 395 -21.16 14.66 2.42
CA GLU A 395 -20.96 15.61 3.51
C GLU A 395 -21.75 15.23 4.77
N ILE A 396 -23.01 14.80 4.63
CA ILE A 396 -23.81 14.33 5.76
C ILE A 396 -23.17 13.08 6.40
N LEU A 397 -22.81 12.08 5.59
CA LEU A 397 -22.23 10.83 6.07
C LEU A 397 -20.87 11.02 6.75
N LEU A 398 -20.05 11.99 6.30
CA LEU A 398 -18.77 12.35 6.92
C LEU A 398 -18.92 12.85 8.36
N ARG A 399 -20.09 13.39 8.72
CA ARG A 399 -20.39 13.91 10.07
C ARG A 399 -20.90 12.83 11.01
N LEU A 400 -21.45 11.72 10.48
CA LEU A 400 -22.00 10.64 11.29
C LEU A 400 -20.92 9.86 12.06
N PRO A 401 -21.25 9.26 13.23
CA PRO A 401 -20.39 8.28 13.89
C PRO A 401 -20.10 7.07 13.00
N ALA A 402 -18.92 6.46 13.14
CA ALA A 402 -18.44 5.42 12.21
C ALA A 402 -19.40 4.24 12.04
N LYS A 403 -20.00 3.79 13.15
CA LYS A 403 -20.99 2.71 13.15
C LYS A 403 -22.25 3.06 12.35
N SER A 404 -22.71 4.31 12.44
CA SER A 404 -23.85 4.79 11.66
C SER A 404 -23.49 4.94 10.19
N ALA A 405 -22.32 5.50 9.88
CA ALA A 405 -21.83 5.60 8.50
C ALA A 405 -21.70 4.23 7.81
N ILE A 406 -21.26 3.19 8.52
CA ILE A 406 -21.25 1.82 7.97
C ILE A 406 -22.65 1.25 7.80
N ARG A 407 -23.57 1.49 8.75
CA ARG A 407 -24.96 1.05 8.61
C ARG A 407 -25.66 1.72 7.44
N SER A 408 -25.26 2.94 7.08
CA SER A 408 -25.73 3.66 5.89
C SER A 408 -25.45 2.89 4.59
N LYS A 409 -24.52 1.93 4.57
CA LYS A 409 -24.32 1.01 3.44
C LYS A 409 -25.58 0.22 3.07
N PHE A 410 -26.49 -0.01 4.00
CA PHE A 410 -27.71 -0.79 3.77
C PHE A 410 -28.91 0.04 3.31
N VAL A 411 -28.76 1.36 3.14
CA VAL A 411 -29.86 2.24 2.71
C VAL A 411 -30.18 2.05 1.23
N CYS A 412 -29.16 2.13 0.37
CA CYS A 412 -29.28 1.89 -1.07
C CYS A 412 -27.92 1.56 -1.71
N LYS A 413 -27.93 1.08 -2.96
CA LYS A 413 -26.71 0.72 -3.71
C LYS A 413 -25.75 1.91 -3.88
N GLN A 414 -26.27 3.13 -4.03
CA GLN A 414 -25.44 4.33 -4.15
C GLN A 414 -24.69 4.64 -2.85
N TRP A 415 -25.36 4.56 -1.70
CA TRP A 415 -24.74 4.80 -0.39
C TRP A 415 -23.74 3.69 -0.03
N PHE A 416 -24.07 2.43 -0.35
CA PHE A 416 -23.14 1.31 -0.24
C PHE A 416 -21.81 1.62 -0.94
N ARG A 417 -21.86 1.98 -2.23
CA ARG A 417 -20.67 2.29 -3.04
C ARG A 417 -19.94 3.51 -2.55
N LEU A 418 -20.65 4.57 -2.15
CA LEU A 418 -20.06 5.78 -1.61
C LEU A 418 -19.24 5.46 -0.35
N VAL A 419 -19.82 4.75 0.62
CA VAL A 419 -19.17 4.43 1.90
C VAL A 419 -18.04 3.40 1.75
N GLU A 420 -18.15 2.46 0.81
CA GLU A 420 -17.08 1.51 0.46
C GLU A 420 -15.94 2.16 -0.35
N SER A 421 -16.14 3.35 -0.91
CA SER A 421 -15.10 3.98 -1.72
C SER A 421 -13.88 4.37 -0.89
N LYS A 422 -12.68 4.12 -1.43
CA LYS A 422 -11.40 4.48 -0.79
C LYS A 422 -11.33 5.99 -0.47
N ASN A 423 -11.84 6.83 -1.38
CA ASN A 423 -11.87 8.29 -1.22
C ASN A 423 -12.76 8.71 -0.04
N PHE A 424 -13.94 8.12 0.09
CA PHE A 424 -14.82 8.40 1.24
C PHE A 424 -14.18 7.97 2.55
N ILE A 425 -13.61 6.77 2.64
CA ILE A 425 -12.94 6.26 3.85
C ILE A 425 -11.81 7.19 4.28
N GLN A 426 -11.00 7.67 3.33
CA GLN A 426 -9.92 8.62 3.60
C GLN A 426 -10.43 9.98 4.05
N SER A 427 -11.44 10.52 3.35
CA SER A 427 -12.07 11.80 3.72
C SER A 427 -12.70 11.72 5.10
N TYR A 428 -13.31 10.59 5.42
CA TYR A 428 -13.91 10.32 6.73
C TYR A 428 -12.84 10.33 7.82
N PHE A 429 -11.73 9.61 7.61
CA PHE A 429 -10.61 9.58 8.54
C PHE A 429 -10.02 10.98 8.78
N GLN A 430 -9.80 11.75 7.73
CA GLN A 430 -9.26 13.12 7.82
C GLN A 430 -10.24 14.05 8.55
N HIS A 431 -11.52 14.02 8.18
CA HIS A 431 -12.56 14.87 8.76
C HIS A 431 -12.75 14.57 10.26
N LYS A 432 -12.71 13.30 10.66
CA LYS A 432 -12.96 12.89 12.05
C LYS A 432 -11.76 13.05 12.99
N ASN A 433 -10.56 13.16 12.47
CA ASN A 433 -9.33 13.25 13.28
C ASN A 433 -8.58 14.57 13.03
N ILE A 434 -9.28 15.61 12.57
CA ILE A 434 -8.70 16.92 12.25
C ILE A 434 -8.17 17.67 13.49
N ASP A 435 -8.84 17.51 14.63
CA ASP A 435 -8.49 18.16 15.89
C ASP A 435 -7.31 17.49 16.62
N ARG A 436 -6.91 16.29 16.17
CA ARG A 436 -5.84 15.45 16.74
C ARG A 436 -6.01 15.19 18.24
N LYS A 437 -7.24 15.30 18.78
CA LYS A 437 -7.50 15.07 20.20
C LYS A 437 -7.41 13.59 20.52
N PRO A 438 -6.74 13.19 21.62
CA PRO A 438 -6.68 11.80 22.01
C PRO A 438 -8.07 11.29 22.38
N LYS A 439 -8.52 10.22 21.71
CA LYS A 439 -9.80 9.56 21.99
C LYS A 439 -9.54 8.22 22.66
N VAL A 440 -10.27 7.95 23.74
CA VAL A 440 -10.08 6.78 24.60
C VAL A 440 -11.31 5.87 24.56
N MET A 441 -11.08 4.57 24.44
CA MET A 441 -12.07 3.52 24.66
C MET A 441 -11.53 2.47 25.63
N LEU A 442 -12.44 1.67 26.19
CA LEU A 442 -12.11 0.53 27.03
C LEU A 442 -12.34 -0.77 26.28
N VAL A 443 -11.39 -1.69 26.38
CA VAL A 443 -11.59 -3.10 26.04
C VAL A 443 -12.20 -3.79 27.25
N VAL A 444 -13.38 -4.38 27.07
CA VAL A 444 -14.18 -5.01 28.13
C VAL A 444 -14.54 -6.44 27.77
N LYS A 445 -14.86 -7.28 28.75
CA LYS A 445 -15.31 -8.66 28.50
C LYS A 445 -16.59 -8.68 27.66
N SER A 446 -16.68 -9.64 26.74
CA SER A 446 -17.89 -9.92 25.97
C SER A 446 -18.12 -11.42 25.85
N THR A 447 -19.39 -11.84 25.86
CA THR A 447 -19.81 -13.23 25.61
C THR A 447 -19.73 -13.63 24.13
N GLY A 448 -19.32 -12.71 23.25
CA GLY A 448 -19.15 -12.96 21.83
C GLY A 448 -17.91 -13.80 21.48
N ARG A 449 -17.77 -14.15 20.20
CA ARG A 449 -16.71 -15.02 19.65
C ARG A 449 -15.27 -14.58 19.98
N LEU A 450 -15.05 -13.29 20.23
CA LEU A 450 -13.74 -12.72 20.59
C LEU A 450 -13.41 -12.80 22.09
N GLY A 451 -14.40 -12.98 22.96
CA GLY A 451 -14.24 -12.84 24.41
C GLY A 451 -14.13 -11.38 24.91
N PHE A 452 -14.03 -10.39 24.01
CA PHE A 452 -13.97 -8.96 24.36
C PHE A 452 -14.77 -8.07 23.38
N SER A 453 -15.07 -6.85 23.80
CA SER A 453 -15.69 -5.78 23.00
C SER A 453 -15.12 -4.41 23.36
N PHE A 454 -15.50 -3.37 22.60
CA PHE A 454 -15.05 -2.00 22.82
C PHE A 454 -16.20 -1.15 23.36
N ALA A 455 -15.92 -0.40 24.43
CA ALA A 455 -16.89 0.47 25.09
C ALA A 455 -16.37 1.92 25.20
N PRO A 456 -17.18 2.94 24.87
CA PRO A 456 -16.84 4.34 25.13
C PRO A 456 -16.67 4.59 26.63
N LEU A 457 -15.67 5.40 27.00
CA LEU A 457 -15.34 5.69 28.40
C LEU A 457 -16.56 6.21 29.19
N ASN A 458 -17.29 7.17 28.62
CA ASN A 458 -18.47 7.78 29.26
C ASN A 458 -19.58 6.79 29.58
N LYS A 459 -19.73 5.73 28.76
CA LYS A 459 -20.73 4.70 28.99
C LYS A 459 -20.33 3.82 30.19
N CYS A 460 -19.05 3.47 30.30
CA CYS A 460 -18.54 2.68 31.42
C CYS A 460 -18.49 3.44 32.75
N LEU A 461 -18.38 4.77 32.73
CA LEU A 461 -18.48 5.57 33.96
C LEU A 461 -19.89 5.54 34.59
N GLN A 462 -20.93 5.26 33.80
CA GLN A 462 -22.32 5.18 34.25
C GLN A 462 -22.72 3.79 34.76
N GLU A 463 -21.96 2.73 34.41
CA GLU A 463 -22.23 1.35 34.76
C GLU A 463 -21.17 0.87 35.78
N ALA A 464 -21.55 0.60 37.04
CA ALA A 464 -20.61 0.12 38.04
C ALA A 464 -19.97 -1.23 37.60
N PRO A 465 -18.63 -1.37 37.64
CA PRO A 465 -17.98 -2.60 37.19
C PRO A 465 -18.35 -3.78 38.11
N SER A 466 -19.18 -4.69 37.61
CA SER A 466 -19.51 -5.94 38.29
C SER A 466 -18.43 -7.01 38.03
N ARG A 467 -18.26 -7.98 38.92
CA ARG A 467 -17.28 -9.09 38.75
C ARG A 467 -17.45 -9.87 37.43
N SER A 468 -18.61 -9.80 36.76
CA SER A 468 -18.84 -10.45 35.47
C SER A 468 -18.20 -9.72 34.26
N THR A 469 -17.64 -8.52 34.44
CA THR A 469 -16.96 -7.74 33.39
C THR A 469 -15.46 -8.03 33.23
N LEU A 470 -14.89 -8.94 34.03
CA LEU A 470 -13.47 -9.32 34.00
C LEU A 470 -13.08 -10.01 32.68
N LEU A 471 -12.00 -9.53 32.04
CA LEU A 471 -11.41 -10.21 30.90
C LEU A 471 -10.86 -11.57 31.33
N ASP A 472 -11.18 -12.63 30.57
CA ASP A 472 -10.72 -13.99 30.87
C ASP A 472 -9.22 -14.19 30.60
N THR A 473 -8.60 -13.25 29.87
CA THR A 473 -7.20 -13.29 29.48
C THR A 473 -6.59 -11.89 29.53
N LYS A 474 -5.27 -11.82 29.72
CA LYS A 474 -4.52 -10.57 29.62
C LYS A 474 -4.52 -10.06 28.18
N VAL A 475 -4.77 -8.77 28.03
CA VAL A 475 -4.85 -8.09 26.73
C VAL A 475 -3.89 -6.91 26.71
N VAL A 476 -3.16 -6.77 25.62
CA VAL A 476 -2.33 -5.58 25.33
C VAL A 476 -2.79 -4.96 24.03
N CYS A 477 -2.95 -3.63 24.05
CA CYS A 477 -3.41 -2.85 22.90
C CYS A 477 -2.27 -1.98 22.38
N SER A 478 -2.10 -1.93 21.05
CA SER A 478 -1.24 -0.93 20.42
C SER A 478 -1.91 0.44 20.42
N LYS A 479 -1.10 1.48 20.19
CA LYS A 479 -1.62 2.76 19.70
C LYS A 479 -2.35 2.58 18.36
N PRO A 480 -3.30 3.47 18.03
CA PRO A 480 -3.92 3.44 16.72
C PRO A 480 -2.88 3.73 15.65
N CYS A 481 -2.97 3.00 14.54
CA CYS A 481 -2.18 3.20 13.35
C CYS A 481 -3.16 3.27 12.18
N HIS A 482 -3.31 4.44 11.57
CA HIS A 482 -4.17 4.67 10.41
C HIS A 482 -5.59 4.11 10.56
N GLY A 483 -6.18 4.29 11.74
CA GLY A 483 -7.56 3.90 12.04
C GLY A 483 -7.76 2.47 12.54
N LEU A 484 -6.69 1.69 12.67
CA LEU A 484 -6.74 0.33 13.22
C LEU A 484 -5.86 0.20 14.47
N ASN A 485 -6.21 -0.73 15.34
CA ASN A 485 -5.44 -1.10 16.53
C ASN A 485 -5.13 -2.58 16.50
N LEU A 486 -3.97 -2.94 17.03
CA LEU A 486 -3.64 -4.32 17.34
C LEU A 486 -4.05 -4.62 18.79
N VAL A 487 -4.74 -5.74 18.99
CA VAL A 487 -5.14 -6.26 20.29
C VAL A 487 -4.56 -7.66 20.43
N SER A 488 -3.58 -7.82 21.31
CA SER A 488 -2.83 -9.06 21.50
C SER A 488 -3.25 -9.78 22.77
N THR A 489 -3.47 -11.08 22.66
CA THR A 489 -3.64 -12.03 23.78
C THR A 489 -2.55 -13.08 23.72
N GLU A 490 -2.41 -13.89 24.77
CA GLU A 490 -1.35 -14.91 24.85
C GLU A 490 -1.32 -15.85 23.63
N THR A 491 -2.48 -16.08 23.02
CA THR A 491 -2.65 -17.08 21.96
C THR A 491 -2.93 -16.50 20.58
N LYS A 492 -3.36 -15.23 20.47
CA LYS A 492 -3.80 -14.64 19.20
C LYS A 492 -3.59 -13.13 19.17
N ASP A 493 -3.34 -12.61 17.98
CA ASP A 493 -3.40 -11.18 17.71
C ASP A 493 -4.64 -10.83 16.89
N TYR A 494 -5.26 -9.71 17.19
CA TYR A 494 -6.44 -9.22 16.49
C TYR A 494 -6.17 -7.82 15.96
N LEU A 495 -6.30 -7.65 14.65
CA LEU A 495 -6.37 -6.33 14.04
C LEU A 495 -7.81 -5.84 14.09
N CYS A 496 -8.05 -4.74 14.79
CA CYS A 496 -9.38 -4.26 15.13
C CYS A 496 -9.60 -2.82 14.67
N ASN A 497 -10.82 -2.53 14.21
CA ASN A 497 -11.35 -1.18 14.17
C ASN A 497 -12.41 -1.05 15.27
N PRO A 498 -12.10 -0.38 16.39
CA PRO A 498 -13.00 -0.35 17.54
C PRO A 498 -14.28 0.46 17.27
N CYS A 499 -14.26 1.39 16.32
CA CYS A 499 -15.42 2.23 15.99
C CYS A 499 -16.48 1.49 15.18
N THR A 500 -16.07 0.48 14.41
CA THR A 500 -16.93 -0.27 13.49
C THR A 500 -17.24 -1.67 14.01
N GLY A 501 -16.43 -2.18 14.93
CA GLY A 501 -16.47 -3.56 15.42
C GLY A 501 -15.79 -4.56 14.47
N PHE A 502 -15.17 -4.08 13.39
CA PHE A 502 -14.36 -4.92 12.51
C PHE A 502 -13.18 -5.51 13.29
N HIS A 503 -12.92 -6.79 13.06
CA HIS A 503 -11.78 -7.49 13.65
C HIS A 503 -11.31 -8.60 12.71
N ARG A 504 -10.00 -8.85 12.71
CA ARG A 504 -9.37 -9.96 12.01
C ARG A 504 -8.35 -10.61 12.94
N GLY A 505 -8.53 -11.90 13.22
CA GLY A 505 -7.61 -12.67 14.02
C GLY A 505 -6.46 -13.24 13.18
N PHE A 506 -5.26 -13.21 13.75
CA PHE A 506 -4.06 -13.85 13.25
C PHE A 506 -3.67 -14.93 14.27
N SER A 507 -3.53 -16.16 13.79
CA SER A 507 -3.02 -17.26 14.61
C SER A 507 -1.52 -17.06 14.78
N ASN A 508 -1.02 -17.18 16.02
CA ASN A 508 0.41 -17.19 16.29
C ASN A 508 1.08 -18.29 15.44
N LEU A 509 1.93 -17.91 14.48
CA LEU A 509 2.67 -18.83 13.62
C LEU A 509 4.04 -19.19 14.22
N GLY A 510 4.14 -19.22 15.55
CA GLY A 510 5.30 -19.78 16.22
C GLY A 510 5.44 -21.27 15.83
N PRO A 511 6.59 -21.72 15.31
CA PRO A 511 6.79 -23.14 15.02
C PRO A 511 6.75 -23.92 16.35
N ASN A 512 5.75 -24.80 16.48
CA ASN A 512 5.54 -25.75 17.57
C ASN A 512 5.00 -25.21 18.90
N LEU A 513 3.67 -25.16 19.02
CA LEU A 513 2.90 -25.07 20.27
C LEU A 513 3.09 -26.26 21.25
N HIS A 514 3.97 -27.23 20.94
CA HIS A 514 4.20 -28.41 21.76
C HIS A 514 5.29 -28.26 22.83
N LEU A 515 6.15 -27.23 22.74
CA LEU A 515 7.04 -26.89 23.85
C LEU A 515 6.42 -25.74 24.65
N ARG A 516 5.68 -26.12 25.68
CA ARG A 516 5.37 -25.25 26.82
C ARG A 516 6.70 -24.94 27.53
N SER A 517 7.50 -24.03 26.96
CA SER A 517 8.71 -23.53 27.61
C SER A 517 8.26 -22.86 28.90
N ARG A 518 8.39 -23.58 30.01
CA ARG A 518 8.13 -23.10 31.36
C ARG A 518 9.19 -22.04 31.66
N MET A 519 8.91 -20.79 31.31
CA MET A 519 9.54 -19.68 32.01
C MET A 519 9.19 -19.80 33.50
N PRO A 520 10.13 -19.55 34.43
CA PRO A 520 9.78 -19.31 35.81
C PRO A 520 8.75 -18.16 35.86
N LYS A 521 7.59 -18.38 36.48
CA LYS A 521 6.50 -17.41 36.65
C LYS A 521 6.88 -16.12 37.42
N ILE A 522 8.16 -15.92 37.68
CA ILE A 522 8.66 -15.04 38.74
C ILE A 522 8.75 -13.57 38.27
N GLU A 523 8.73 -13.27 36.96
CA GLU A 523 8.83 -11.89 36.45
C GLU A 523 8.00 -11.60 35.17
N GLU A 524 6.69 -11.85 35.17
CA GLU A 524 5.83 -11.39 34.06
C GLU A 524 5.58 -9.87 34.15
N HIS A 525 6.03 -9.11 33.14
CA HIS A 525 5.79 -7.66 33.05
C HIS A 525 4.33 -7.36 32.73
N ALA A 526 3.81 -6.17 33.10
CA ALA A 526 2.41 -5.78 32.88
C ALA A 526 1.96 -5.83 31.41
N PHE A 527 2.90 -5.77 30.46
CA PHE A 527 2.66 -5.80 29.01
C PHE A 527 3.14 -7.10 28.33
N THR A 528 3.68 -8.08 29.08
CA THR A 528 4.06 -9.38 28.49
C THR A 528 2.82 -10.15 28.05
N VAL A 529 2.80 -10.61 26.79
CA VAL A 529 1.72 -11.43 26.23
C VAL A 529 2.34 -12.60 25.48
N GLY A 530 2.42 -13.75 26.14
CA GLY A 530 3.17 -14.90 25.63
C GLY A 530 4.67 -14.59 25.51
N ASN A 531 5.37 -15.30 24.62
CA ASN A 531 6.81 -15.12 24.37
C ASN A 531 7.10 -14.22 23.17
N LYS A 532 6.31 -13.17 22.96
CA LYS A 532 6.44 -12.32 21.77
C LYS A 532 6.24 -10.84 22.06
N ASN A 533 6.73 -10.01 21.16
CA ASN A 533 6.42 -8.58 21.05
C ASN A 533 5.87 -8.33 19.64
N VAL A 534 4.77 -7.58 19.54
CA VAL A 534 4.10 -7.36 18.26
C VAL A 534 3.86 -5.87 18.04
N GLY A 535 4.24 -5.39 16.86
CA GLY A 535 4.04 -4.00 16.41
C GLY A 535 3.14 -3.91 15.18
N LEU A 536 2.38 -2.82 15.09
CA LEU A 536 1.56 -2.49 13.93
C LEU A 536 2.16 -1.29 13.19
N THR A 537 2.55 -1.49 11.93
CA THR A 537 3.06 -0.43 11.06
C THR A 537 2.18 -0.28 9.82
N PHE A 538 2.38 0.79 9.07
CA PHE A 538 1.61 1.11 7.88
C PHE A 538 2.51 1.49 6.71
N ASN A 539 2.30 0.82 5.57
CA ASN A 539 2.95 1.15 4.32
C ASN A 539 2.13 2.23 3.59
N SER A 540 2.62 3.47 3.59
CA SER A 540 1.94 4.60 2.94
C SER A 540 1.75 4.44 1.43
N LEU A 541 2.59 3.65 0.75
CA LEU A 541 2.54 3.45 -0.70
C LEU A 541 1.47 2.43 -1.10
N THR A 542 1.45 1.26 -0.44
CA THR A 542 0.44 0.23 -0.69
C THR A 542 -0.88 0.54 0.03
N ARG A 543 -0.84 1.38 1.06
CA ARG A 543 -1.92 1.65 2.03
C ARG A 543 -2.32 0.43 2.83
N GLU A 544 -1.32 -0.36 3.23
CA GLU A 544 -1.53 -1.61 3.94
C GLU A 544 -0.87 -1.58 5.31
N HIS A 545 -1.58 -2.13 6.29
CA HIS A 545 -1.04 -2.43 7.59
C HIS A 545 -0.18 -3.67 7.50
N VAL A 546 0.96 -3.63 8.18
CA VAL A 546 1.86 -4.76 8.33
C VAL A 546 2.08 -4.97 9.82
N ILE A 547 1.93 -6.21 10.26
CA ILE A 547 2.21 -6.62 11.63
C ILE A 547 3.64 -7.16 11.66
N VAL A 548 4.44 -6.67 12.60
CA VAL A 548 5.81 -7.14 12.88
C VAL A 548 5.78 -7.91 14.18
N GLU A 549 5.99 -9.22 14.12
CA GLU A 549 6.04 -10.10 15.29
C GLU A 549 7.49 -10.51 15.55
N ILE A 550 7.95 -10.26 16.77
CA ILE A 550 9.24 -10.73 17.28
C ILE A 550 8.94 -11.80 18.33
N PHE A 551 9.27 -13.05 18.03
CA PHE A 551 9.02 -14.19 18.89
C PHE A 551 10.31 -14.69 19.54
N TYR A 552 10.28 -14.98 20.84
CA TYR A 552 11.42 -15.51 21.57
C TYR A 552 11.27 -17.01 21.82
N HIS A 553 12.21 -17.79 21.28
CA HIS A 553 12.32 -19.22 21.55
C HIS A 553 12.94 -19.49 22.93
N ARG A 554 13.87 -18.61 23.34
CA ARG A 554 14.55 -18.69 24.64
C ARG A 554 14.83 -17.28 25.19
N LYS A 555 14.57 -17.08 26.48
CA LYS A 555 15.02 -15.93 27.28
C LYS A 555 15.60 -16.45 28.60
N ASP A 556 16.90 -16.31 28.79
CA ASP A 556 17.59 -16.73 30.01
C ASP A 556 18.29 -15.51 30.61
N PHE A 557 17.69 -14.95 31.66
CA PHE A 557 18.20 -13.75 32.31
C PHE A 557 19.42 -14.01 33.19
N GLU A 558 19.64 -15.25 33.64
CA GLU A 558 20.80 -15.62 34.45
C GLU A 558 22.04 -15.74 33.56
N SER A 559 21.95 -16.51 32.48
CA SER A 559 23.04 -16.65 31.51
C SER A 559 23.12 -15.51 30.50
N ARG A 560 22.11 -14.62 30.50
CA ARG A 560 21.90 -13.52 29.54
C ARG A 560 21.75 -13.98 28.08
N GLN A 561 21.52 -15.27 27.85
CA GLN A 561 21.32 -15.84 26.51
C GLN A 561 19.87 -15.67 26.04
N TYR A 562 19.69 -15.47 24.74
CA TYR A 562 18.39 -15.39 24.11
C TYR A 562 18.42 -15.95 22.69
N ASP A 563 17.26 -16.34 22.19
CA ASP A 563 17.04 -16.76 20.81
C ASP A 563 15.66 -16.26 20.34
N MET A 564 15.60 -15.72 19.13
CA MET A 564 14.39 -15.08 18.59
C MET A 564 14.24 -15.24 17.09
N SER A 565 13.01 -15.09 16.60
CA SER A 565 12.63 -14.98 15.19
C SER A 565 11.80 -13.72 14.97
N CYS A 566 11.79 -13.23 13.73
CA CYS A 566 11.00 -12.07 13.32
C CYS A 566 10.14 -12.44 12.11
N THR A 567 8.84 -12.15 12.16
CA THR A 567 7.90 -12.40 11.07
C THR A 567 7.10 -11.16 10.71
N LEU A 568 6.87 -10.98 9.41
CA LEU A 568 6.05 -9.91 8.85
C LEU A 568 4.74 -10.48 8.31
N HIS A 569 3.63 -9.83 8.64
CA HIS A 569 2.30 -10.22 8.19
C HIS A 569 1.57 -9.04 7.53
N TRP A 570 1.29 -9.14 6.23
CA TRP A 570 0.53 -8.15 5.49
C TRP A 570 -0.97 -8.37 5.70
N CYS A 571 -1.67 -7.34 6.14
CA CYS A 571 -3.06 -7.48 6.57
C CYS A 571 -4.08 -7.58 5.41
N ASN A 572 -3.68 -7.29 4.16
CA ASN A 572 -4.58 -7.32 3.00
C ASN A 572 -4.54 -8.66 2.24
N THR A 573 -3.34 -9.23 2.08
CA THR A 573 -3.11 -10.47 1.32
C THR A 573 -3.44 -11.71 2.14
N ALA A 574 -3.77 -12.80 1.42
CA ALA A 574 -3.92 -14.13 2.00
C ALA A 574 -2.58 -14.81 2.33
N ASN A 575 -1.47 -14.12 2.05
CA ASN A 575 -0.14 -14.72 2.05
C ASN A 575 0.30 -15.10 3.47
N ALA A 576 1.03 -16.21 3.54
CA ALA A 576 1.67 -16.71 4.75
C ALA A 576 2.64 -15.68 5.32
N ALA A 577 2.85 -15.72 6.65
CA ALA A 577 3.89 -14.94 7.32
C ALA A 577 5.23 -15.05 6.59
N GLN A 578 5.92 -13.94 6.41
CA GLN A 578 7.26 -13.93 5.84
C GLN A 578 8.28 -13.83 6.96
N GLU A 579 9.18 -14.81 7.04
CA GLU A 579 10.34 -14.74 7.92
C GLU A 579 11.27 -13.60 7.50
N HIS A 580 11.77 -12.86 8.47
CA HIS A 580 12.60 -11.69 8.26
C HIS A 580 13.86 -11.77 9.13
N SER A 581 14.86 -10.94 8.82
CA SER A 581 16.03 -10.77 9.68
C SER A 581 15.60 -10.34 11.08
N VAL A 582 16.29 -10.88 12.08
CA VAL A 582 16.04 -10.57 13.49
C VAL A 582 16.58 -9.21 13.89
N PRO A 583 15.99 -8.56 14.90
CA PRO A 583 16.55 -7.37 15.52
C PRO A 583 18.02 -7.53 15.95
N PRO A 584 18.85 -6.48 15.85
CA PRO A 584 20.25 -6.52 16.28
C PRO A 584 20.41 -6.63 17.81
N LEU A 585 19.39 -6.22 18.57
CA LEU A 585 19.34 -6.28 20.04
C LEU A 585 18.00 -6.87 20.49
N PRO A 586 17.95 -7.57 21.64
CA PRO A 586 16.68 -8.07 22.16
C PRO A 586 15.80 -6.90 22.59
N VAL A 587 14.54 -6.92 22.20
CA VAL A 587 13.51 -5.94 22.59
C VAL A 587 12.82 -6.32 23.90
N ASN A 588 12.47 -5.33 24.72
CA ASN A 588 11.73 -5.57 25.97
C ASN A 588 10.23 -5.84 25.71
N ASP A 589 9.47 -6.07 26.79
CA ASP A 589 8.06 -6.45 26.70
C ASP A 589 7.10 -5.25 26.51
N MET A 590 7.61 -4.02 26.33
CA MET A 590 6.77 -2.85 26.07
C MET A 590 6.32 -2.82 24.60
N PRO A 591 5.07 -2.40 24.31
CA PRO A 591 4.64 -2.19 22.93
C PRO A 591 5.50 -1.17 22.21
N PRO A 592 5.74 -1.32 20.89
CA PRO A 592 6.54 -0.36 20.15
C PRO A 592 5.84 0.99 19.97
N ALA A 593 6.65 2.04 19.81
CA ALA A 593 6.20 3.32 19.30
C ALA A 593 6.21 3.30 17.76
N TYR A 594 5.13 3.75 17.13
CA TYR A 594 5.06 3.96 15.68
C TYR A 594 5.23 5.44 15.36
N VAL A 595 6.25 5.80 14.59
CA VAL A 595 6.52 7.19 14.17
C VAL A 595 6.95 7.19 12.70
N ASN A 596 6.23 7.93 11.86
CA ASN A 596 6.57 8.17 10.45
C ASN A 596 6.96 6.91 9.64
N GLY A 597 6.20 5.81 9.79
CA GLY A 597 6.44 4.57 9.05
C GLY A 597 7.48 3.64 9.68
N MET A 598 8.01 3.99 10.85
CA MET A 598 8.99 3.20 11.59
C MET A 598 8.43 2.74 12.93
N LEU A 599 8.81 1.54 13.35
CA LEU A 599 8.55 1.02 14.68
C LEU A 599 9.79 1.13 15.54
N TYR A 600 9.61 1.44 16.82
CA TYR A 600 10.68 1.60 17.78
C TYR A 600 10.40 0.80 19.05
N TRP A 601 11.39 0.05 19.51
CA TRP A 601 11.37 -0.68 20.77
C TRP A 601 12.56 -0.26 21.62
N MET A 602 12.39 -0.29 22.93
CA MET A 602 13.54 -0.25 23.83
C MET A 602 14.13 -1.66 23.96
N ASN A 603 15.46 -1.77 24.00
CA ASN A 603 16.11 -3.05 24.21
C ASN A 603 15.86 -3.62 25.62
N GLU A 604 16.14 -4.91 25.79
CA GLU A 604 16.16 -5.63 27.07
C GLU A 604 17.62 -5.81 27.52
N PRO A 605 18.19 -4.86 28.29
CA PRO A 605 19.62 -4.83 28.60
C PRO A 605 20.06 -5.98 29.54
N ARG A 606 19.11 -6.71 30.13
CA ARG A 606 19.40 -7.93 30.88
C ARG A 606 19.91 -9.05 29.98
N LEU A 607 19.49 -9.06 28.71
CA LEU A 607 19.87 -10.05 27.71
C LEU A 607 20.98 -9.53 26.80
N GLY A 608 21.80 -10.44 26.28
CA GLY A 608 22.90 -10.10 25.36
C GLY A 608 24.16 -9.60 26.05
N GLN A 609 25.08 -9.05 25.25
CA GLN A 609 26.41 -8.65 25.72
C GLN A 609 26.39 -7.25 26.36
N SER A 610 25.66 -6.30 25.77
CA SER A 610 25.54 -4.93 26.27
C SER A 610 24.56 -4.85 27.45
N CYS A 611 24.84 -3.97 28.41
CA CYS A 611 23.88 -3.57 29.46
C CYS A 611 23.40 -2.12 29.25
N GLU A 612 23.74 -1.51 28.12
CA GLU A 612 23.35 -0.15 27.79
C GLU A 612 21.93 -0.13 27.22
N TRP A 613 21.20 0.93 27.53
CA TRP A 613 19.91 1.19 26.91
C TRP A 613 20.11 1.67 25.49
N ALA A 614 19.39 1.05 24.57
CA ALA A 614 19.39 1.41 23.16
C ALA A 614 17.99 1.20 22.58
N ILE A 615 17.67 1.94 21.52
CA ILE A 615 16.38 1.85 20.85
C ILE A 615 16.59 1.05 19.56
N VAL A 616 15.85 -0.03 19.42
CA VAL A 616 15.77 -0.80 18.18
C VAL A 616 14.71 -0.16 17.29
N SER A 617 15.06 0.14 16.05
CA SER A 617 14.14 0.67 15.05
C SER A 617 13.94 -0.32 13.91
N PHE A 618 12.75 -0.34 13.33
CA PHE A 618 12.44 -1.08 12.11
C PHE A 618 11.83 -0.14 11.08
N ASN A 619 12.46 -0.08 9.91
CA ASN A 619 11.98 0.70 8.78
C ASN A 619 11.32 -0.22 7.75
N LEU A 620 10.00 -0.10 7.59
CA LEU A 620 9.24 -0.93 6.66
C LEU A 620 9.59 -0.64 5.18
N ALA A 621 9.94 0.60 4.83
CA ALA A 621 10.23 0.97 3.45
C ALA A 621 11.58 0.41 2.96
N ALA A 622 12.56 0.32 3.86
CA ALA A 622 13.86 -0.29 3.60
C ALA A 622 13.90 -1.79 3.96
N SER A 623 12.93 -2.28 4.74
CA SER A 623 12.92 -3.62 5.34
C SER A 623 14.19 -3.90 6.16
N THR A 624 14.62 -2.93 6.97
CA THR A 624 15.85 -3.04 7.77
C THR A 624 15.63 -2.66 9.23
N PHE A 625 16.36 -3.33 10.11
CA PHE A 625 16.53 -2.91 11.50
C PHE A 625 17.75 -2.00 11.65
N ASP A 626 17.67 -1.06 12.59
CA ASP A 626 18.79 -0.21 12.98
C ASP A 626 18.74 0.09 14.49
N VAL A 627 19.85 0.57 15.06
CA VAL A 627 19.97 0.91 16.48
C VAL A 627 20.13 2.42 16.64
N VAL A 628 19.20 3.04 17.35
CA VAL A 628 19.24 4.46 17.71
C VAL A 628 19.77 4.59 19.14
N PRO A 629 20.80 5.44 19.37
CA PRO A 629 21.34 5.66 20.70
C PRO A 629 20.33 6.39 21.61
N CYS A 630 20.26 5.97 22.87
CA CYS A 630 19.49 6.66 23.90
C CYS A 630 20.16 7.99 24.32
N PRO A 631 19.41 8.90 24.97
CA PRO A 631 20.00 10.07 25.63
C PRO A 631 21.12 9.66 26.59
N SER A 632 22.22 10.43 26.63
CA SER A 632 23.42 10.13 27.44
C SER A 632 23.17 9.99 28.95
N TRP A 633 22.03 10.48 29.43
CA TRP A 633 21.59 10.39 30.82
C TRP A 633 21.01 9.02 31.21
N PHE A 634 20.78 8.13 30.24
CA PHE A 634 20.33 6.77 30.53
C PHE A 634 21.50 5.98 31.10
N ALA A 635 21.55 5.90 32.42
CA ALA A 635 22.56 5.12 33.11
C ALA A 635 22.49 3.64 32.66
N ARG A 636 23.66 3.02 32.53
CA ARG A 636 23.79 1.60 32.23
C ARG A 636 22.96 0.77 33.21
N TRP A 637 22.26 -0.23 32.69
CA TRP A 637 21.45 -1.11 33.53
C TRP A 637 22.30 -1.84 34.57
N SER A 638 21.79 -1.94 35.79
CA SER A 638 22.37 -2.75 36.86
C SER A 638 21.27 -3.24 37.79
N SER A 639 21.48 -4.37 38.47
CA SER A 639 20.52 -4.89 39.47
C SER A 639 20.29 -3.93 40.65
N ARG A 640 21.21 -3.00 40.89
CA ARG A 640 21.09 -1.94 41.91
C ARG A 640 20.25 -0.75 41.42
N ASN A 641 20.18 -0.52 40.12
CA ASN A 641 19.38 0.55 39.52
C ASN A 641 18.01 0.01 39.12
N ARG A 642 16.96 0.45 39.83
CA ARG A 642 15.57 0.05 39.55
C ARG A 642 14.89 0.84 38.44
N CYS A 643 15.60 1.79 37.82
CA CYS A 643 15.04 2.56 36.72
C CYS A 643 14.66 1.66 35.54
N ARG A 644 13.53 1.97 34.91
CA ARG A 644 13.04 1.27 33.71
C ARG A 644 13.00 2.25 32.54
N ALA A 645 13.35 1.78 31.36
CA ALA A 645 13.32 2.56 30.15
C ALA A 645 12.36 1.96 29.13
N PHE A 646 11.65 2.82 28.40
CA PHE A 646 10.81 2.43 27.28
C PHE A 646 10.63 3.60 26.30
N VAL A 647 10.02 3.33 25.15
CA VAL A 647 9.75 4.35 24.14
C VAL A 647 8.26 4.53 23.94
N VAL A 648 7.85 5.75 23.65
CA VAL A 648 6.47 6.11 23.30
C VAL A 648 6.51 7.11 22.15
N GLU A 649 5.42 7.21 21.41
CA GLU A 649 5.18 8.34 20.52
C GLU A 649 4.43 9.42 21.31
N LEU A 650 4.81 10.69 21.21
CA LEU A 650 4.01 11.81 21.71
C LEU A 650 4.07 12.94 20.69
N GLU A 651 2.91 13.49 20.33
CA GLU A 651 2.80 14.60 19.38
C GLU A 651 3.44 14.30 18.00
N GLY A 652 3.42 13.03 17.58
CA GLY A 652 4.02 12.57 16.33
C GLY A 652 5.55 12.42 16.38
N VAL A 653 6.16 12.50 17.57
CA VAL A 653 7.62 12.43 17.77
C VAL A 653 7.99 11.23 18.63
N LEU A 654 9.13 10.61 18.32
CA LEU A 654 9.68 9.52 19.13
C LEU A 654 10.17 10.07 20.48
N CYS A 655 9.69 9.47 21.57
CA CYS A 655 10.10 9.82 22.91
C CYS A 655 10.71 8.62 23.65
N ALA A 656 11.82 8.86 24.35
CA ALA A 656 12.39 7.93 25.32
C ALA A 656 11.92 8.31 26.72
N VAL A 657 11.48 7.34 27.52
CA VAL A 657 11.01 7.54 28.89
C VAL A 657 11.91 6.79 29.84
N LEU A 658 12.39 7.47 30.88
CA LEU A 658 13.10 6.86 32.01
C LEU A 658 12.21 6.99 33.25
N ALA A 659 11.75 5.85 33.74
CA ALA A 659 10.97 5.74 34.96
C ALA A 659 11.89 5.47 36.14
N ASP A 660 11.89 6.35 37.14
CA ASP A 660 12.66 6.21 38.38
C ASP A 660 11.71 5.90 39.55
N PRO A 661 11.64 4.63 40.01
CA PRO A 661 10.78 4.26 41.14
C PRO A 661 11.24 4.81 42.49
N VAL A 662 12.50 5.26 42.62
CA VAL A 662 13.02 5.79 43.88
C VAL A 662 12.53 7.22 44.07
N ALA A 663 12.71 8.05 43.05
CA ALA A 663 12.22 9.43 42.99
C ALA A 663 10.75 9.56 42.55
N ASP A 664 10.08 8.44 42.28
CA ASP A 664 8.70 8.36 41.79
C ASP A 664 8.38 9.37 40.69
N LYS A 665 9.24 9.39 39.66
CA LYS A 665 9.13 10.33 38.54
C LYS A 665 9.40 9.66 37.20
N LEU A 666 8.83 10.25 36.14
CA LEU A 666 9.15 9.92 34.75
C LEU A 666 9.86 11.10 34.10
N ASP A 667 11.05 10.89 33.58
CA ASP A 667 11.69 11.85 32.69
C ASP A 667 11.42 11.41 31.23
N VAL A 668 10.98 12.35 30.39
CA VAL A 668 10.60 12.11 28.99
C VAL A 668 11.46 12.98 28.08
N TRP A 669 12.14 12.37 27.12
CA TRP A 669 12.97 13.04 26.12
C TRP A 669 12.39 12.84 24.73
N LYS A 670 12.37 13.88 23.92
CA LYS A 670 11.93 13.87 22.51
C LYS A 670 13.12 13.85 21.57
N LEU A 671 13.01 13.11 20.48
CA LEU A 671 13.99 13.12 19.39
C LEU A 671 13.55 14.10 18.29
N GLU A 672 14.09 15.30 18.31
CA GLU A 672 13.81 16.33 17.31
C GLU A 672 15.10 16.74 16.59
N HIS A 673 15.05 16.87 15.26
CA HIS A 673 16.21 17.25 14.45
C HIS A 673 17.47 16.39 14.68
N GLY A 674 17.29 15.12 15.07
CA GLY A 674 18.37 14.19 15.37
C GLY A 674 19.04 14.39 16.75
N ARG A 675 18.45 15.19 17.64
CA ARG A 675 18.93 15.43 19.01
C ARG A 675 17.87 15.09 20.04
N TRP A 676 18.33 14.65 21.21
CA TRP A 676 17.48 14.33 22.34
C TRP A 676 17.37 15.52 23.28
N ASP A 677 16.16 16.05 23.42
CA ASP A 677 15.86 17.15 24.34
C ASP A 677 14.83 16.70 25.39
N ARG A 678 15.04 17.07 26.65
CA ARG A 678 14.09 16.73 27.72
C ARG A 678 12.82 17.57 27.53
N ALA A 679 11.69 16.88 27.35
CA ALA A 679 10.41 17.52 27.11
C ALA A 679 9.59 17.65 28.39
N TYR A 680 9.55 16.60 29.22
CA TYR A 680 8.72 16.57 30.43
C TYR A 680 9.45 15.86 31.58
N THR A 681 9.19 16.33 32.80
CA THR A 681 9.44 15.58 34.03
C THR A 681 8.11 15.47 34.76
N ILE A 682 7.62 14.25 34.94
CA ILE A 682 6.32 13.96 35.55
C ILE A 682 6.58 13.46 36.96
N HIS A 683 6.16 14.24 37.95
CA HIS A 683 6.28 13.89 39.37
C HIS A 683 5.04 13.15 39.84
N LEU A 684 5.22 11.96 40.43
CA LEU A 684 4.12 11.07 40.85
C LEU A 684 4.02 10.88 42.36
N GLU A 685 4.96 11.46 43.13
CA GLU A 685 5.04 11.34 44.60
C GLU A 685 3.72 11.71 45.32
N ALA A 686 3.03 12.75 44.83
CA ALA A 686 1.77 13.22 45.42
C ALA A 686 0.55 12.37 45.03
N SER A 687 0.72 11.36 44.17
CA SER A 687 -0.38 10.57 43.59
C SER A 687 -0.14 9.06 43.77
N PRO A 688 -0.47 8.49 44.96
CA PRO A 688 -0.19 7.09 45.29
C PRO A 688 -0.75 6.08 44.27
N GLY A 689 -1.86 6.43 43.61
CA GLY A 689 -2.48 5.61 42.56
C GLY A 689 -1.67 5.47 41.27
N TYR A 690 -0.61 6.26 41.10
CA TYR A 690 0.31 6.26 39.96
C TYR A 690 1.76 6.02 40.40
N SER A 691 2.01 5.53 41.62
CA SER A 691 3.38 5.32 42.08
C SER A 691 4.09 4.21 41.29
N LEU A 692 5.26 4.54 40.73
CA LEU A 692 6.14 3.65 39.97
C LEU A 692 6.69 2.49 40.79
N LYS A 693 6.57 2.56 42.13
CA LYS A 693 6.89 1.47 43.06
C LYS A 693 5.89 0.32 42.94
N THR A 694 4.67 0.61 42.49
CA THR A 694 3.53 -0.32 42.51
C THR A 694 2.96 -0.62 41.14
N CYS A 695 3.08 0.29 40.17
CA CYS A 695 2.54 0.12 38.82
C CYS A 695 3.49 0.65 37.73
N VAL A 696 3.22 0.26 36.48
CA VAL A 696 3.88 0.86 35.30
C VAL A 696 3.01 2.00 34.82
N VAL A 697 3.56 3.21 34.73
CA VAL A 697 2.86 4.40 34.22
C VAL A 697 3.38 4.73 32.83
N VAL A 698 2.48 4.84 31.87
CA VAL A 698 2.81 5.11 30.46
C VAL A 698 2.16 6.42 30.02
N PRO A 699 2.96 7.41 29.56
CA PRO A 699 2.43 8.58 28.85
C PRO A 699 1.89 8.16 27.49
N LEU A 700 0.58 8.34 27.27
CA LEU A 700 -0.10 7.90 26.04
C LEU A 700 -0.26 9.00 25.00
N ALA A 701 -0.55 10.22 25.41
CA ALA A 701 -0.80 11.34 24.51
C ALA A 701 -0.67 12.67 25.27
N VAL A 702 -0.48 13.75 24.52
CA VAL A 702 -0.54 15.12 25.03
C VAL A 702 -1.80 15.77 24.46
N ASP A 703 -2.58 16.44 25.31
CA ASP A 703 -3.73 17.24 24.88
C ASP A 703 -3.22 18.51 24.15
N PRO A 704 -3.51 18.68 22.85
CA PRO A 704 -2.99 19.81 22.07
C PRO A 704 -3.49 21.18 22.56
N ASP A 705 -4.64 21.26 23.24
CA ASP A 705 -5.21 22.54 23.67
C ASP A 705 -4.62 23.04 24.99
N ARG A 706 -4.26 22.11 25.89
CA ARG A 706 -3.91 22.42 27.29
C ARG A 706 -2.52 21.92 27.71
N GLY A 707 -1.85 21.13 26.87
CA GLY A 707 -0.54 20.54 27.19
C GLY A 707 -0.57 19.48 28.30
N LYS A 708 -1.75 19.05 28.75
CA LYS A 708 -1.91 18.00 29.76
C LYS A 708 -1.52 16.64 29.19
N ILE A 709 -0.89 15.80 30.00
CA ILE A 709 -0.37 14.50 29.58
C ILE A 709 -1.32 13.40 30.04
N LEU A 710 -1.80 12.59 29.11
CA LEU A 710 -2.65 11.44 29.42
C LEU A 710 -1.78 10.28 29.92
N LEU A 711 -1.95 9.89 31.17
CA LEU A 711 -1.24 8.79 31.82
C LEU A 711 -2.11 7.54 31.91
N ASN A 712 -1.51 6.39 31.64
CA ASN A 712 -2.16 5.09 31.74
C ASN A 712 -1.36 4.14 32.64
N THR A 713 -2.04 3.51 33.59
CA THR A 713 -1.45 2.48 34.48
C THR A 713 -1.96 1.07 34.19
N VAL A 714 -2.60 0.87 33.03
CA VAL A 714 -3.48 -0.26 32.68
C VAL A 714 -4.77 -0.27 33.49
N ARG A 715 -4.75 0.15 34.75
CA ARG A 715 -5.91 0.17 35.65
C ARG A 715 -6.59 1.54 35.80
N LYS A 716 -5.83 2.62 35.55
CA LYS A 716 -6.29 4.00 35.67
C LYS A 716 -5.89 4.81 34.47
N ILE A 717 -6.70 5.81 34.19
CA ILE A 717 -6.39 6.88 33.25
C ILE A 717 -6.51 8.21 33.98
N GLY A 718 -5.47 9.04 33.86
CA GLY A 718 -5.46 10.37 34.44
C GLY A 718 -4.85 11.39 33.48
N LEU A 719 -5.26 12.64 33.62
CA LEU A 719 -4.63 13.77 32.96
C LEU A 719 -3.70 14.46 33.94
N TYR A 720 -2.40 14.38 33.67
CA TYR A 720 -1.38 15.11 34.40
C TYR A 720 -1.24 16.52 33.86
N ASP A 721 -1.35 17.50 34.74
CA ASP A 721 -1.06 18.89 34.44
C ASP A 721 0.42 19.17 34.77
N PRO A 722 1.28 19.45 33.78
CA PRO A 722 2.70 19.69 34.03
C PRO A 722 2.96 21.03 34.75
N VAL A 723 2.01 21.97 34.73
CA VAL A 723 2.16 23.27 35.41
C VAL A 723 1.80 23.13 36.88
N GLU A 724 0.62 22.57 37.16
CA GLU A 724 0.13 22.40 38.53
C GLU A 724 0.70 21.15 39.22
N GLN A 725 1.33 20.25 38.45
CA GLN A 725 1.83 18.94 38.91
C GLN A 725 0.77 18.08 39.59
N THR A 726 -0.48 18.18 39.12
CA THR A 726 -1.62 17.42 39.64
C THR A 726 -2.14 16.43 38.61
N ILE A 727 -2.79 15.35 39.08
CA ILE A 727 -3.43 14.35 38.22
C ILE A 727 -4.94 14.39 38.42
N GLU A 728 -5.66 14.70 37.35
CA GLU A 728 -7.11 14.57 37.28
C GLU A 728 -7.48 13.13 36.84
N ASN A 729 -8.11 12.35 37.71
CA ASN A 729 -8.49 10.98 37.39
C ASN A 729 -9.73 10.95 36.48
N LEU A 730 -9.55 10.43 35.27
CA LEU A 730 -10.64 10.22 34.31
C LEU A 730 -11.32 8.86 34.49
N TYR A 731 -10.55 7.84 34.92
CA TYR A 731 -11.05 6.49 35.13
C TYR A 731 -10.19 5.75 36.16
N SER A 732 -10.83 5.01 37.07
CA SER A 732 -10.14 4.19 38.06
C SER A 732 -10.89 2.90 38.36
N LEU A 733 -10.22 1.76 38.18
CA LEU A 733 -10.72 0.45 38.58
C LEU A 733 -10.71 0.22 40.11
N ASP A 734 -9.97 1.04 40.87
CA ASP A 734 -9.81 0.87 42.32
C ASP A 734 -10.96 1.44 43.16
N GLN A 735 -11.99 2.05 42.55
CA GLN A 735 -13.13 2.66 43.27
C GLN A 735 -14.25 1.67 43.64
N VAL A 736 -14.03 0.36 43.52
CA VAL A 736 -14.98 -0.65 43.98
C VAL A 736 -14.71 -0.94 45.46
N PRO A 737 -15.65 -0.68 46.40
CA PRO A 737 -15.47 -1.10 47.78
C PRO A 737 -15.38 -2.62 47.79
N VAL A 738 -14.23 -3.13 48.23
CA VAL A 738 -14.13 -4.53 48.64
C VAL A 738 -15.04 -4.66 49.87
N ALA A 739 -16.26 -5.14 49.66
CA ALA A 739 -17.06 -5.63 50.78
C ALA A 739 -16.24 -6.76 51.42
N SER A 740 -15.62 -6.46 52.56
CA SER A 740 -15.02 -7.45 53.46
C SER A 740 -16.02 -8.58 53.64
N SER A 741 -15.57 -9.82 53.47
CA SER A 741 -16.40 -11.00 53.60
C SER A 741 -17.07 -11.06 54.98
N ALA A 742 -18.29 -10.54 55.08
CA ALA A 742 -19.20 -10.89 56.15
C ALA A 742 -19.68 -12.31 55.88
N HIS A 743 -19.52 -13.15 56.90
CA HIS A 743 -19.88 -14.56 56.94
C HIS A 743 -21.26 -14.86 56.35
N LEU A 744 -21.32 -15.82 55.43
CA LEU A 744 -22.49 -16.67 55.22
C LEU A 744 -22.07 -18.10 55.53
N LYS A 745 -22.17 -18.45 56.81
CA LYS A 745 -22.23 -19.83 57.32
C LYS A 745 -23.66 -20.33 57.16
N PHE A 746 -23.86 -21.45 56.48
CA PHE A 746 -24.92 -22.46 56.65
C PHE A 746 -24.40 -23.69 55.88
N LEU A 747 -24.32 -24.93 56.34
CA LEU A 747 -24.72 -25.67 57.54
C LEU A 747 -23.71 -26.83 57.66
N ASP A 748 -23.24 -27.16 58.86
CA ASP A 748 -23.14 -28.56 59.27
C ASP A 748 -23.02 -28.68 60.80
N MET A 749 -23.65 -29.74 61.29
CA MET A 749 -24.05 -30.04 62.67
C MET A 749 -22.88 -30.34 63.64
N PRO A 750 -23.12 -30.30 64.96
CA PRO A 750 -22.07 -30.28 65.98
C PRO A 750 -21.61 -31.69 66.36
N SER A 751 -20.32 -31.84 66.62
CA SER A 751 -19.83 -32.88 67.53
C SER A 751 -18.55 -32.43 68.24
N THR A 752 -18.41 -33.01 69.43
CA THR A 752 -17.73 -32.55 70.63
C THR A 752 -16.25 -32.93 70.74
N SER A 753 -15.57 -32.33 71.72
CA SER A 753 -14.24 -32.67 72.29
C SER A 753 -13.04 -32.23 71.47
N SER A 754 -11.87 -31.89 72.00
CA SER A 754 -11.32 -31.53 73.33
C SER A 754 -9.85 -31.22 73.06
N GLY A 755 -9.21 -30.32 73.80
CA GLY A 755 -7.74 -30.32 73.87
C GLY A 755 -7.08 -28.94 73.99
N ASP A 756 -6.40 -28.77 75.12
CA ASP A 756 -5.72 -27.60 75.64
C ASP A 756 -4.49 -27.07 74.87
N SER A 757 -4.17 -25.82 75.24
CA SER A 757 -2.82 -25.25 75.52
C SER A 757 -2.07 -24.47 74.42
N LEU A 758 -2.13 -23.14 74.60
CA LEU A 758 -1.01 -22.20 74.76
C LEU A 758 0.36 -22.59 74.16
N THR A 759 0.90 -21.73 73.28
CA THR A 759 2.13 -20.97 73.56
C THR A 759 2.35 -19.85 72.53
N CYS A 760 2.87 -18.74 73.05
CA CYS A 760 3.24 -17.50 72.36
C CYS A 760 4.69 -17.60 71.84
N SER A 761 4.96 -17.21 70.59
CA SER A 761 6.22 -16.55 70.17
C SER A 761 6.09 -15.99 68.74
N LYS A 762 6.08 -14.64 68.64
CA LYS A 762 7.12 -13.78 68.03
C LYS A 762 7.10 -13.63 66.49
N GLU A 763 6.96 -12.35 66.11
CA GLU A 763 7.49 -11.69 64.91
C GLU A 763 7.01 -12.22 63.55
N GLU A 764 5.82 -11.78 63.14
CA GLU A 764 5.44 -11.78 61.72
C GLU A 764 6.16 -10.65 60.97
N SER A 765 7.02 -11.06 60.05
CA SER A 765 7.64 -10.23 59.03
C SER A 765 6.60 -9.55 58.15
N VAL A 766 6.73 -8.23 58.00
CA VAL A 766 5.95 -7.36 57.07
C VAL A 766 6.26 -7.65 55.58
N ALA A 767 6.77 -8.84 55.25
CA ALA A 767 7.19 -9.23 53.90
C ALA A 767 6.11 -9.96 53.09
N GLU A 768 4.94 -10.28 53.66
CA GLU A 768 3.97 -11.17 52.99
C GLU A 768 2.68 -10.51 52.46
N MET A 769 2.60 -9.18 52.39
CA MET A 769 1.41 -8.49 51.86
C MET A 769 1.56 -7.89 50.44
N ASN A 770 2.56 -8.33 49.66
CA ASN A 770 2.81 -7.82 48.30
C ASN A 770 3.05 -8.92 47.25
N ARG A 771 2.26 -10.01 47.27
CA ARG A 771 2.09 -10.85 46.07
C ARG A 771 1.00 -10.23 45.21
N MET A 772 1.41 -9.45 44.19
CA MET A 772 0.53 -8.92 43.16
C MET A 772 -0.32 -10.04 42.55
N ASP A 773 -1.62 -10.02 42.78
CA ASP A 773 -2.57 -10.84 42.03
C ASP A 773 -2.64 -10.30 40.59
N SER A 774 -1.78 -10.84 39.72
CA SER A 774 -1.69 -10.57 38.28
C SER A 774 -2.92 -11.08 37.48
N LYS A 775 -3.97 -11.57 38.16
CA LYS A 775 -5.12 -12.27 37.56
C LYS A 775 -6.39 -11.45 37.37
N LEU A 776 -6.49 -10.24 37.92
CA LEU A 776 -7.73 -9.44 37.88
C LEU A 776 -7.52 -8.16 37.07
N ILE A 777 -7.76 -8.23 35.76
CA ILE A 777 -7.86 -7.06 34.86
C ILE A 777 -9.30 -7.01 34.32
N THR A 778 -10.06 -6.03 34.78
CA THR A 778 -11.48 -5.81 34.44
C THR A 778 -11.66 -5.18 33.06
N SER A 779 -10.80 -4.24 32.69
CA SER A 779 -10.86 -3.53 31.42
C SER A 779 -9.48 -2.97 31.09
N VAL A 780 -9.19 -2.79 29.80
CA VAL A 780 -7.91 -2.20 29.34
C VAL A 780 -8.20 -0.95 28.52
N PRO A 781 -7.67 0.23 28.93
CA PRO A 781 -7.84 1.43 28.15
C PRO A 781 -6.94 1.44 26.91
N MET A 782 -7.47 1.98 25.82
CA MET A 782 -6.76 2.12 24.56
C MET A 782 -7.11 3.43 23.86
N LEU A 783 -6.13 3.97 23.13
CA LEU A 783 -6.36 5.06 22.20
C LEU A 783 -6.95 4.53 20.89
N TYR A 784 -7.77 5.33 20.22
CA TYR A 784 -8.28 5.00 18.90
C TYR A 784 -8.39 6.24 18.00
N GLU A 785 -8.42 6.01 16.69
CA GLU A 785 -8.76 7.02 15.69
C GLU A 785 -10.13 6.66 15.08
N GLU A 786 -10.97 7.65 14.85
CA GLU A 786 -12.29 7.38 14.28
C GLU A 786 -12.13 7.12 12.78
N SER A 787 -12.38 5.88 12.37
CA SER A 787 -12.05 5.39 11.03
C SER A 787 -13.08 4.38 10.51
N LEU A 788 -13.15 4.26 9.19
CA LEU A 788 -13.89 3.22 8.48
C LEU A 788 -12.96 2.13 7.91
N ALA A 789 -11.67 2.16 8.24
CA ALA A 789 -10.70 1.18 7.76
C ALA A 789 -11.12 -0.26 8.12
N CYS A 790 -11.03 -1.15 7.14
CA CYS A 790 -11.28 -2.58 7.28
C CYS A 790 -10.58 -3.36 6.15
N TYR A 791 -10.41 -4.67 6.33
CA TYR A 791 -9.93 -5.59 5.29
C TYR A 791 -11.04 -6.57 4.90
N SER A 792 -11.40 -6.62 3.62
CA SER A 792 -12.42 -7.55 3.09
C SER A 792 -11.77 -8.76 2.44
N PHE A 793 -12.09 -9.98 2.88
CA PHE A 793 -11.69 -11.23 2.22
C PHE A 793 -12.83 -11.90 1.44
N VAL A 794 -14.03 -11.32 1.45
CA VAL A 794 -15.16 -11.89 0.73
C VAL A 794 -14.88 -11.74 -0.77
N ARG A 795 -14.67 -12.86 -1.47
CA ARG A 795 -14.86 -12.94 -2.93
C ARG A 795 -16.12 -12.14 -3.21
N LYS A 796 -16.04 -11.06 -3.99
CA LYS A 796 -17.19 -10.23 -4.38
C LYS A 796 -18.19 -10.98 -5.28
N ALA A 797 -18.33 -12.29 -5.09
CA ALA A 797 -19.44 -13.08 -5.56
C ALA A 797 -20.53 -13.02 -4.49
N ASN A 798 -21.60 -12.30 -4.81
CA ASN A 798 -22.90 -12.38 -4.14
C ASN A 798 -22.97 -11.82 -2.70
N CYS A 799 -22.62 -10.55 -2.50
CA CYS A 799 -23.41 -9.77 -1.55
C CYS A 799 -24.80 -9.58 -2.16
N LEU A 800 -25.75 -10.40 -1.71
CA LEU A 800 -27.18 -10.29 -2.02
C LEU A 800 -27.67 -8.86 -1.70
N TRP A 801 -27.78 -8.05 -2.74
CA TRP A 801 -28.70 -6.92 -2.90
C TRP A 801 -29.09 -6.76 -4.38
#